data_AF-A0A2G3ACC1-F1
#
_entry.id   AF-A0A2G3ACC1-F1
#
_cell.length_a   1.000
_cell.length_b   1.000
_cell.length_c   1.000
_cell.angle_alpha   90.00
_cell.angle_beta   90.00
_cell.angle_gamma   90.00
#
_symmetry.space_group_name_H-M   'P 1'
#
loop_
_entity.id
_entity.type
_entity.pdbx_description
1 polymer ?
#
loop_
_entity_poly.entity_id
_entity_poly.type
_entity_poly.pdbx_seq_one_letter_code
_entity_poly.pdbx_strand_id
1 'polypeptide(L)'
;MEFFNRAKVVRLKGHLGKYLVADDDEQTVRQSRNGSSKKARWMVELVQGNPHLIRLRSCNDKYLSASDDAFLLGMTGKRVLQASLNSAIDGSIEWEPIKEGDQVKLRTKGGKFLRANGATPPWRNSVTHDLPNRTATQEWVLWDVDVIDISELESQSLQSYPSILSSYSSFADDDFADYSNIRRSVSAIPTCPSISSDHSSFSSSRQSGMEFFDRAKAVRLQSHLGKYLLADEDERTVRQSRNGSSHRARWTVELVNEKNNVIRLKSCYGLYLTATEQPFLLGMTGKKVLQTLSTKNMDGSIEWEPIKEGFHVKLRTSEGKYLRANGATPPWRNSITHDVPNRTATQDWVMWGVEVVDITISDTNESVSSCLSPASSFNSVLDDYAASPDTGSPNIVTYQTNRSMNALKKQNSGMEFFKKAKSVRLKSRHDKFLLADDDQESVYQDRHGTYKNAKWIIEFPEEVENVIRLKSCYGKYLTATDEQHLLGVTGMKVVQSLPRKLDSSIEWEPMKDGFLMKLKTRYGNYLRANGGLPPWRNSITHDVPHRHQDWILWEVDIVEVLPEPKENISHSERWDDDSSSSFHFTSPSYSRDESRDAFDAPMVKTEGRLIYYHVADENGNANDAVEGPSFHFKGHGVAELTEKLKEITGLENISVCSRNKINGELYPLRLALPPNNADMNVVVVPASAKS
;
A
#
# COMPACT_ATOMS: atom_id res chain seq x y z
N MET A 1 -15.26 35.45 -32.90
CA MET A 1 -16.46 35.68 -33.74
C MET A 1 -16.59 34.77 -34.96
N GLU A 2 -15.52 34.42 -35.69
CA GLU A 2 -15.63 33.62 -36.94
C GLU A 2 -16.41 32.30 -36.81
N PHE A 3 -16.22 31.55 -35.73
CA PHE A 3 -16.95 30.29 -35.47
C PHE A 3 -18.45 30.51 -35.20
N PHE A 4 -18.84 31.65 -34.64
CA PHE A 4 -20.19 31.92 -34.14
C PHE A 4 -21.05 32.73 -35.11
N ASN A 5 -20.45 33.34 -36.14
CA ASN A 5 -21.19 34.09 -37.16
C ASN A 5 -21.87 33.19 -38.21
N ARG A 6 -21.41 31.95 -38.37
CA ARG A 6 -21.93 30.99 -39.37
C ARG A 6 -22.74 29.86 -38.73
N ALA A 7 -22.55 29.61 -37.44
CA ALA A 7 -23.14 28.48 -36.72
C ALA A 7 -24.39 28.91 -35.95
N LYS A 8 -25.53 28.23 -36.18
CA LYS A 8 -26.71 28.40 -35.32
C LYS A 8 -26.66 27.49 -34.08
N VAL A 9 -25.95 26.36 -34.16
CA VAL A 9 -25.78 25.41 -33.07
C VAL A 9 -24.32 24.96 -32.98
N VAL A 10 -23.77 24.93 -31.77
CA VAL A 10 -22.39 24.51 -31.51
C VAL A 10 -22.32 23.48 -30.38
N ARG A 11 -21.22 22.73 -30.33
CA ARG A 11 -20.77 22.00 -29.14
C ARG A 11 -19.41 22.53 -28.74
N LEU A 12 -19.20 22.67 -27.43
CA LEU A 12 -17.94 23.15 -26.88
C LEU A 12 -17.22 21.99 -26.22
N LYS A 13 -16.01 21.68 -26.69
CA LYS A 13 -15.18 20.58 -26.18
C LYS A 13 -13.97 21.15 -25.45
N GLY A 14 -13.80 20.81 -24.19
CA GLY A 14 -12.66 21.24 -23.38
C GLY A 14 -11.44 20.35 -23.54
N HIS A 15 -10.31 20.75 -22.95
CA HIS A 15 -9.01 20.08 -23.03
C HIS A 15 -8.99 18.56 -22.71
N LEU A 16 -9.94 18.05 -21.93
CA LEU A 16 -10.06 16.61 -21.62
C LEU A 16 -10.85 15.81 -22.68
N GLY A 17 -11.16 16.43 -23.81
CA GLY A 17 -12.00 15.83 -24.85
C GLY A 17 -13.45 15.61 -24.40
N LYS A 18 -13.93 16.40 -23.42
CA LYS A 18 -15.30 16.36 -22.92
C LYS A 18 -16.07 17.59 -23.35
N TYR A 19 -17.35 17.41 -23.57
CA TYR A 19 -18.28 18.43 -24.04
C TYR A 19 -18.95 19.16 -22.88
N LEU A 20 -19.21 20.46 -23.04
CA LEU A 20 -20.07 21.24 -22.17
C LEU A 20 -21.52 20.76 -22.32
N VAL A 21 -22.13 20.37 -21.20
CA VAL A 21 -23.47 19.78 -21.14
C VAL A 21 -24.33 20.51 -20.12
N ALA A 22 -25.57 20.81 -20.51
CA ALA A 22 -26.63 21.27 -19.62
C ALA A 22 -27.26 20.07 -18.89
N ASP A 23 -27.31 20.09 -17.56
CA ASP A 23 -27.91 19.00 -16.80
C ASP A 23 -29.44 19.09 -16.74
N ASP A 24 -30.09 17.98 -16.38
CA ASP A 24 -31.56 17.86 -16.32
C ASP A 24 -32.18 18.59 -15.14
N ASP A 25 -31.36 18.98 -14.14
CA ASP A 25 -31.81 19.82 -13.04
C ASP A 25 -32.14 21.25 -13.47
N GLU A 26 -31.86 21.58 -14.75
CA GLU A 26 -32.02 22.89 -15.37
C GLU A 26 -31.32 24.04 -14.61
N GLN A 27 -30.32 23.72 -13.81
CA GLN A 27 -29.58 24.66 -12.96
C GLN A 27 -28.08 24.52 -13.20
N THR A 28 -27.57 23.30 -13.30
CA THR A 28 -26.14 23.03 -13.37
C THR A 28 -25.67 22.77 -14.79
N VAL A 29 -24.38 23.05 -15.01
CA VAL A 29 -23.66 22.67 -16.22
C VAL A 29 -22.41 21.88 -15.85
N ARG A 30 -22.05 20.91 -16.68
CA ARG A 30 -20.92 20.03 -16.45
C ARG A 30 -20.27 19.60 -17.75
N GLN A 31 -19.18 18.85 -17.62
CA GLN A 31 -18.52 18.19 -18.73
C GLN A 31 -18.93 16.73 -18.84
N SER A 32 -19.14 16.24 -20.06
CA SER A 32 -19.43 14.84 -20.35
C SER A 32 -18.69 14.34 -21.58
N ARG A 33 -18.38 13.04 -21.63
CA ARG A 33 -17.83 12.42 -22.86
C ARG A 33 -18.90 12.25 -23.94
N ASN A 34 -20.18 12.27 -23.58
CA ASN A 34 -21.28 12.06 -24.51
C ASN A 34 -21.62 13.34 -25.31
N GLY A 35 -20.83 13.60 -26.36
CA GLY A 35 -20.99 14.77 -27.23
C GLY A 35 -22.10 14.67 -28.28
N SER A 36 -22.75 13.51 -28.45
CA SER A 36 -23.88 13.35 -29.38
C SER A 36 -25.22 13.71 -28.74
N SER A 37 -25.27 13.81 -27.40
CA SER A 37 -26.45 14.17 -26.63
C SER A 37 -26.99 15.56 -27.01
N LYS A 38 -28.32 15.71 -27.03
CA LYS A 38 -28.99 17.02 -27.19
C LYS A 38 -28.54 18.01 -26.11
N LYS A 39 -28.19 17.52 -24.92
CA LYS A 39 -27.71 18.32 -23.80
C LYS A 39 -26.35 19.00 -24.04
N ALA A 40 -25.57 18.49 -25.01
CA ALA A 40 -24.28 19.06 -25.41
C ALA A 40 -24.42 20.15 -26.50
N ARG A 41 -25.62 20.33 -27.07
CA ARG A 41 -25.90 21.27 -28.16
C ARG A 41 -26.32 22.61 -27.57
N TRP A 42 -25.61 23.66 -27.96
CA TRP A 42 -25.86 25.02 -27.53
C TRP A 42 -26.24 25.88 -28.73
N MET A 43 -27.42 26.49 -28.70
CA MET A 43 -27.85 27.43 -29.71
C MET A 43 -27.18 28.78 -29.47
N VAL A 44 -26.61 29.36 -30.52
CA VAL A 44 -25.89 30.62 -30.46
C VAL A 44 -26.86 31.75 -30.82
N GLU A 45 -27.09 32.65 -29.88
CA GLU A 45 -27.87 33.86 -30.08
C GLU A 45 -26.96 35.09 -29.98
N LEU A 46 -26.95 35.95 -31.00
CA LEU A 46 -26.18 37.19 -30.99
C LEU A 46 -26.90 38.25 -30.15
N VAL A 47 -26.16 39.02 -29.35
CA VAL A 47 -26.75 40.08 -28.52
C VAL A 47 -27.13 41.29 -29.40
N GLN A 48 -28.41 41.68 -29.35
CA GLN A 48 -28.91 42.84 -30.11
C GLN A 48 -28.22 44.13 -29.64
N GLY A 49 -27.56 44.83 -30.56
CA GLY A 49 -26.82 46.07 -30.27
C GLY A 49 -25.34 45.87 -29.93
N ASN A 50 -24.87 44.65 -29.70
CA ASN A 50 -23.44 44.37 -29.55
C ASN A 50 -23.06 43.05 -30.24
N PRO A 51 -22.59 43.09 -31.50
CA PRO A 51 -22.29 41.88 -32.27
C PRO A 51 -21.08 41.10 -31.74
N HIS A 52 -20.33 41.61 -30.77
CA HIS A 52 -19.19 40.91 -30.17
C HIS A 52 -19.59 39.99 -29.00
N LEU A 53 -20.85 40.04 -28.57
CA LEU A 53 -21.36 39.22 -27.47
C LEU A 53 -22.33 38.16 -27.99
N ILE A 54 -22.22 36.97 -27.40
CA ILE A 54 -23.10 35.84 -27.68
C ILE A 54 -23.80 35.38 -26.41
N ARG A 55 -24.97 34.79 -26.58
CA ARG A 55 -25.70 34.03 -25.58
C ARG A 55 -25.77 32.58 -26.04
N LEU A 56 -25.53 31.65 -25.13
CA LEU A 56 -25.57 30.22 -25.40
C LEU A 56 -26.80 29.63 -24.73
N ARG A 57 -27.79 29.23 -25.53
CA ARG A 57 -29.04 28.63 -25.06
C ARG A 57 -28.94 27.11 -25.08
N SER A 58 -29.28 26.47 -23.96
CA SER A 58 -29.29 25.02 -23.79
C SER A 58 -30.56 24.39 -24.40
N CYS A 59 -30.63 23.06 -24.41
CA CYS A 59 -31.85 22.33 -24.78
C CYS A 59 -33.03 22.54 -23.83
N ASN A 60 -32.79 23.12 -22.65
CA ASN A 60 -33.81 23.41 -21.64
C ASN A 60 -34.31 24.85 -21.72
N ASP A 61 -34.07 25.55 -22.83
CA ASP A 61 -34.44 26.95 -23.05
C ASP A 61 -33.86 27.94 -22.02
N LYS A 62 -32.75 27.57 -21.38
CA LYS A 62 -32.00 28.41 -20.45
C LYS A 62 -30.66 28.81 -21.04
N TYR A 63 -30.12 29.92 -20.56
CA TYR A 63 -28.85 30.46 -21.01
C TYR A 63 -27.70 30.06 -20.07
N LEU A 64 -26.52 29.84 -20.65
CA LEU A 64 -25.29 29.69 -19.89
C LEU A 64 -24.99 31.00 -19.15
N SER A 65 -24.98 30.97 -17.83
CA SER A 65 -24.85 32.14 -16.96
C SER A 65 -23.66 32.03 -16.02
N ALA A 66 -22.89 33.10 -15.89
CA ALA A 66 -21.84 33.26 -14.90
C ALA A 66 -22.43 33.83 -13.60
N SER A 67 -22.34 33.08 -12.50
CA SER A 67 -22.78 33.54 -11.16
C SER A 67 -21.60 34.01 -10.32
N ASP A 68 -21.79 35.05 -9.50
CA ASP A 68 -20.75 35.52 -8.59
C ASP A 68 -20.45 34.57 -7.42
N ASP A 69 -21.25 33.51 -7.24
CA ASP A 69 -21.09 32.52 -6.20
C ASP A 69 -19.81 31.69 -6.37
N ALA A 70 -19.11 31.45 -5.26
CA ALA A 70 -17.98 30.52 -5.24
C ALA A 70 -18.46 29.09 -5.56
N PHE A 71 -17.72 28.35 -6.39
CA PHE A 71 -18.04 26.95 -6.68
C PHE A 71 -17.79 26.06 -5.46
N LEU A 72 -16.66 26.25 -4.77
CA LEU A 72 -16.30 25.60 -3.53
C LEU A 72 -15.61 26.60 -2.62
N LEU A 73 -15.98 26.61 -1.33
CA LEU A 73 -15.41 27.53 -0.36
C LEU A 73 -13.88 27.30 -0.22
N GLY A 74 -13.09 28.36 -0.41
CA GLY A 74 -11.63 28.30 -0.33
C GLY A 74 -10.90 27.79 -1.57
N MET A 75 -11.61 27.52 -2.67
CA MET A 75 -11.02 27.19 -3.98
C MET A 75 -11.30 28.29 -5.02
N THR A 76 -10.51 28.32 -6.09
CA THR A 76 -10.71 29.28 -7.18
C THR A 76 -11.77 28.79 -8.18
N GLY A 77 -12.47 29.74 -8.79
CA GLY A 77 -13.54 29.49 -9.75
C GLY A 77 -14.93 29.74 -9.17
N LYS A 78 -15.70 30.50 -9.92
CA LYS A 78 -17.09 30.82 -9.63
C LYS A 78 -18.05 29.95 -10.43
N ARG A 79 -19.28 29.81 -9.94
CA ARG A 79 -20.27 28.92 -10.55
C ARG A 79 -20.66 29.38 -11.95
N VAL A 80 -20.93 28.41 -12.80
CA VAL A 80 -21.61 28.61 -14.09
C VAL A 80 -22.87 27.78 -14.03
N LEU A 81 -23.99 28.38 -14.39
CA LEU A 81 -25.34 27.85 -14.18
C LEU A 81 -26.17 27.99 -15.46
N GLN A 82 -27.35 27.38 -15.46
CA GLN A 82 -28.40 27.62 -16.43
C GLN A 82 -29.38 28.66 -15.85
N ALA A 83 -29.55 29.80 -16.51
CA ALA A 83 -30.45 30.88 -16.06
C ALA A 83 -31.46 31.26 -17.13
N SER A 84 -32.66 31.68 -16.70
CA SER A 84 -33.66 32.25 -17.61
C SER A 84 -33.33 33.70 -17.92
N LEU A 85 -33.77 34.20 -19.08
CA LEU A 85 -33.54 35.59 -19.50
C LEU A 85 -34.00 36.62 -18.46
N ASN A 86 -35.14 36.35 -17.80
CA ASN A 86 -35.75 37.25 -16.80
C ASN A 86 -35.05 37.21 -15.42
N SER A 87 -34.24 36.19 -15.16
CA SER A 87 -33.49 36.03 -13.90
C SER A 87 -32.03 36.48 -14.01
N ALA A 88 -31.57 36.79 -15.22
CA ALA A 88 -30.19 37.14 -15.48
C ALA A 88 -29.92 38.59 -15.03
N ILE A 89 -29.02 38.74 -14.05
CA ILE A 89 -28.43 40.05 -13.70
C ILE A 89 -27.72 40.58 -14.94
N ASP A 90 -27.87 41.89 -15.21
CA ASP A 90 -27.41 42.61 -16.42
C ASP A 90 -26.01 42.18 -16.91
N GLY A 91 -25.98 41.31 -17.94
CA GLY A 91 -24.77 40.81 -18.60
C GLY A 91 -24.20 39.46 -18.11
N SER A 92 -24.82 38.78 -17.14
CA SER A 92 -24.33 37.48 -16.61
C SER A 92 -24.44 36.31 -17.60
N ILE A 93 -25.32 36.42 -18.60
CA ILE A 93 -25.53 35.41 -19.66
C ILE A 93 -24.78 35.72 -20.96
N GLU A 94 -24.05 36.83 -20.98
CA GLU A 94 -23.37 37.34 -22.17
C GLU A 94 -21.89 36.96 -22.13
N TRP A 95 -21.44 36.35 -23.22
CA TRP A 95 -20.09 35.85 -23.36
C TRP A 95 -19.43 36.46 -24.58
N GLU A 96 -18.18 36.87 -24.45
CA GLU A 96 -17.37 37.37 -25.54
C GLU A 96 -16.42 36.27 -26.02
N PRO A 97 -16.59 35.76 -27.26
CA PRO A 97 -15.75 34.71 -27.80
C PRO A 97 -14.46 35.28 -28.41
N ILE A 98 -13.34 34.98 -27.76
CA ILE A 98 -11.99 35.38 -28.15
C ILE A 98 -11.29 34.19 -28.81
N LYS A 99 -10.87 34.35 -30.07
CA LYS A 99 -10.19 33.31 -30.85
C LYS A 99 -8.72 33.22 -30.45
N GLU A 100 -8.23 32.01 -30.24
CA GLU A 100 -6.83 31.72 -29.92
C GLU A 100 -6.41 30.44 -30.67
N GLY A 101 -5.73 30.63 -31.80
CA GLY A 101 -5.51 29.55 -32.76
C GLY A 101 -6.83 28.99 -33.29
N ASP A 102 -7.00 27.67 -33.18
CA ASP A 102 -8.21 26.95 -33.57
C ASP A 102 -9.24 26.81 -32.43
N GLN A 103 -8.95 27.40 -31.27
CA GLN A 103 -9.79 27.31 -30.07
C GLN A 103 -10.41 28.67 -29.72
N VAL A 104 -11.39 28.65 -28.81
CA VAL A 104 -12.03 29.85 -28.28
C VAL A 104 -11.96 29.92 -26.75
N LYS A 105 -11.72 31.14 -26.25
CA LYS A 105 -11.98 31.54 -24.86
C LYS A 105 -13.30 32.29 -24.79
N LEU A 106 -14.18 31.92 -23.86
CA LEU A 106 -15.42 32.64 -23.61
C LEU A 106 -15.25 33.54 -22.39
N ARG A 107 -15.23 34.86 -22.59
CA ARG A 107 -15.00 35.87 -21.55
C ARG A 107 -16.31 36.44 -21.03
N THR A 108 -16.44 36.58 -19.71
CA THR A 108 -17.55 37.29 -19.05
C THR A 108 -17.32 38.80 -19.05
N LYS A 109 -18.37 39.60 -18.79
CA LYS A 109 -18.26 41.08 -18.60
C LYS A 109 -17.23 41.47 -17.53
N GLY A 110 -17.00 40.62 -16.53
CA GLY A 110 -16.00 40.81 -15.47
C GLY A 110 -14.57 40.37 -15.84
N GLY A 111 -14.31 40.04 -17.11
CA GLY A 111 -12.97 39.68 -17.62
C GLY A 111 -12.51 38.25 -17.30
N LYS A 112 -13.37 37.42 -16.70
CA LYS A 112 -13.06 36.01 -16.38
C LYS A 112 -13.44 35.10 -17.53
N PHE A 113 -12.87 33.89 -17.58
CA PHE A 113 -13.07 32.97 -18.68
C PHE A 113 -13.81 31.70 -18.27
N LEU A 114 -14.65 31.17 -19.16
CA LEU A 114 -15.28 29.86 -18.99
C LEU A 114 -14.22 28.76 -18.93
N ARG A 115 -14.30 27.91 -17.91
CA ARG A 115 -13.26 26.94 -17.56
C ARG A 115 -13.81 25.53 -17.36
N ALA A 116 -13.21 24.58 -18.07
CA ALA A 116 -13.41 23.14 -17.98
C ALA A 116 -12.49 22.53 -16.90
N ASN A 117 -13.04 22.14 -15.73
CA ASN A 117 -12.24 21.57 -14.65
C ASN A 117 -11.95 20.07 -14.84
N GLY A 118 -10.66 19.71 -14.80
CA GLY A 118 -10.19 18.34 -15.02
C GLY A 118 -9.76 17.57 -13.76
N ALA A 119 -9.90 18.16 -12.58
CA ALA A 119 -9.24 17.69 -11.36
C ALA A 119 -9.99 16.56 -10.62
N THR A 120 -9.75 16.43 -9.30
CA THR A 120 -10.45 15.48 -8.43
C THR A 120 -11.87 15.97 -8.09
N PRO A 121 -12.83 15.06 -7.85
CA PRO A 121 -14.16 15.43 -7.36
C PRO A 121 -14.07 16.27 -6.06
N PRO A 122 -14.98 17.23 -5.84
CA PRO A 122 -16.15 17.56 -6.66
C PRO A 122 -15.84 18.49 -7.85
N TRP A 123 -14.57 18.84 -8.06
CA TRP A 123 -14.13 19.72 -9.17
C TRP A 123 -14.08 18.99 -10.51
N ARG A 124 -13.89 17.68 -10.48
CA ARG A 124 -13.91 16.84 -11.68
C ARG A 124 -15.20 17.05 -12.47
N ASN A 125 -15.08 17.29 -13.77
CA ASN A 125 -16.20 17.50 -14.70
C ASN A 125 -17.03 18.75 -14.42
N SER A 126 -16.71 19.58 -13.43
CA SER A 126 -17.45 20.82 -13.24
C SER A 126 -17.03 21.88 -14.27
N VAL A 127 -17.90 22.86 -14.45
CA VAL A 127 -17.63 24.03 -15.29
C VAL A 127 -17.76 25.26 -14.40
N THR A 128 -16.74 26.11 -14.45
CA THR A 128 -16.64 27.33 -13.63
C THR A 128 -16.20 28.47 -14.52
N HIS A 129 -16.18 29.69 -14.01
CA HIS A 129 -15.47 30.77 -14.67
C HIS A 129 -14.42 31.39 -13.73
N ASP A 130 -13.23 31.66 -14.26
CA ASP A 130 -12.10 32.16 -13.48
C ASP A 130 -11.03 32.81 -14.38
N LEU A 131 -10.03 33.44 -13.76
CA LEU A 131 -8.79 33.80 -14.43
C LEU A 131 -7.80 32.62 -14.32
N PRO A 132 -7.16 32.19 -15.42
CA PRO A 132 -6.14 31.16 -15.35
C PRO A 132 -4.88 31.72 -14.65
N ASN A 133 -4.70 31.39 -13.36
CA ASN A 133 -3.61 31.92 -12.54
C ASN A 133 -2.25 31.20 -12.74
N ARG A 134 -2.22 30.07 -13.47
CA ARG A 134 -1.02 29.25 -13.67
C ARG A 134 -0.93 28.71 -15.08
N THR A 135 0.29 28.50 -15.59
CA THR A 135 0.58 27.96 -16.92
C THR A 135 -0.19 26.66 -17.18
N ALA A 136 -0.26 25.75 -16.20
CA ALA A 136 -0.97 24.48 -16.30
C ALA A 136 -2.51 24.58 -16.42
N THR A 137 -3.09 25.75 -16.12
CA THR A 137 -4.55 25.98 -16.19
C THR A 137 -4.97 26.84 -17.40
N GLN A 138 -4.02 27.30 -18.20
CA GLN A 138 -4.31 28.12 -19.38
C GLN A 138 -5.09 27.34 -20.44
N GLU A 139 -4.81 26.04 -20.59
CA GLU A 139 -5.55 25.17 -21.52
C GLU A 139 -6.99 24.90 -21.05
N TRP A 140 -7.30 25.11 -19.77
CA TRP A 140 -8.62 24.75 -19.21
C TRP A 140 -9.71 25.74 -19.62
N VAL A 141 -9.33 26.92 -20.09
CA VAL A 141 -10.25 27.95 -20.59
C VAL A 141 -10.38 27.93 -22.12
N LEU A 142 -9.63 27.05 -22.78
CA LEU A 142 -9.70 26.84 -24.22
C LEU A 142 -10.75 25.78 -24.54
N TRP A 143 -11.58 26.08 -25.54
CA TRP A 143 -12.64 25.20 -26.01
C TRP A 143 -12.53 25.04 -27.53
N ASP A 144 -12.56 23.79 -28.01
CA ASP A 144 -12.81 23.51 -29.42
C ASP A 144 -14.30 23.73 -29.71
N VAL A 145 -14.61 24.34 -30.86
CA VAL A 145 -15.98 24.62 -31.29
C VAL A 145 -16.36 23.69 -32.44
N ASP A 146 -17.19 22.68 -32.13
CA ASP A 146 -17.78 21.81 -33.14
C ASP A 146 -19.09 22.45 -33.64
N VAL A 147 -19.06 23.02 -34.85
CA VAL A 147 -20.25 23.60 -35.50
C VAL A 147 -21.16 22.49 -36.04
N ILE A 148 -22.46 22.58 -35.74
CA ILE A 148 -23.49 21.65 -36.25
C ILE A 148 -24.33 22.39 -37.30
N ASP A 149 -24.43 21.82 -38.50
CA ASP A 149 -25.33 22.34 -39.54
C ASP A 149 -26.78 21.91 -39.25
N ILE A 150 -27.73 22.82 -39.39
CA ILE A 150 -29.15 22.60 -39.03
C ILE A 150 -29.82 21.62 -39.99
N SER A 151 -29.33 21.51 -41.23
CA SER A 151 -29.81 20.58 -42.23
C SER A 151 -29.76 19.10 -41.78
N GLU A 152 -28.90 18.74 -40.80
CA GLU A 152 -28.89 17.40 -40.18
C GLU A 152 -29.87 17.22 -39.02
N LEU A 153 -30.41 18.30 -38.43
CA LEU A 153 -31.34 18.24 -37.29
C LEU A 153 -32.78 17.88 -37.70
N GLU A 154 -33.22 18.28 -38.90
CA GLU A 154 -34.56 17.96 -39.42
C GLU A 154 -34.73 16.46 -39.72
N SER A 155 -33.64 15.76 -40.07
CA SER A 155 -33.63 14.30 -40.26
C SER A 155 -33.87 13.52 -38.97
N GLN A 156 -33.56 14.11 -37.80
CA GLN A 156 -33.73 13.48 -36.48
C GLN A 156 -35.05 13.86 -35.80
N SER A 157 -35.70 14.97 -36.18
CA SER A 157 -37.00 15.38 -35.62
C SER A 157 -38.18 14.67 -36.28
N LEU A 158 -38.05 14.19 -37.51
CA LEU A 158 -39.11 13.48 -38.25
C LEU A 158 -39.34 12.02 -37.79
N GLN A 159 -38.52 11.47 -36.90
CA GLN A 159 -38.73 10.13 -36.33
C GLN A 159 -39.56 10.11 -35.03
N SER A 160 -40.06 11.26 -34.56
CA SER A 160 -40.82 11.35 -33.32
C SER A 160 -42.18 12.00 -33.52
N TYR A 161 -43.17 11.21 -33.96
CA TYR A 161 -44.58 11.44 -33.67
C TYR A 161 -45.04 10.50 -32.53
N PRO A 162 -46.02 10.90 -31.70
CA PRO A 162 -46.14 10.42 -30.33
C PRO A 162 -47.04 9.18 -30.21
N SER A 163 -46.51 8.08 -29.71
CA SER A 163 -47.31 7.00 -29.14
C SER A 163 -47.66 7.34 -27.68
N ILE A 164 -48.88 7.84 -27.50
CA ILE A 164 -49.55 8.02 -26.21
C ILE A 164 -49.86 6.64 -25.63
N LEU A 165 -49.19 6.29 -24.52
CA LEU A 165 -49.57 5.35 -23.44
C LEU A 165 -48.34 4.59 -22.92
N SER A 166 -47.74 5.11 -21.85
CA SER A 166 -47.50 4.34 -20.61
C SER A 166 -46.60 5.15 -19.67
N SER A 167 -47.19 5.68 -18.60
CA SER A 167 -46.46 6.08 -17.41
C SER A 167 -45.75 4.85 -16.83
N TYR A 168 -44.48 4.96 -16.46
CA TYR A 168 -43.89 4.57 -15.16
C TYR A 168 -42.37 4.78 -15.21
N SER A 169 -41.91 5.66 -14.32
CA SER A 169 -40.56 5.88 -13.76
C SER A 169 -39.37 5.08 -14.33
N SER A 170 -38.44 5.78 -14.98
CA SER A 170 -37.07 5.29 -15.23
C SER A 170 -36.06 6.14 -14.45
N PHE A 171 -35.46 5.53 -13.44
CA PHE A 171 -34.32 6.05 -12.70
C PHE A 171 -33.07 6.06 -13.60
N ALA A 172 -32.25 7.09 -13.46
CA ALA A 172 -31.05 7.31 -14.26
C ALA A 172 -29.96 6.27 -13.93
N ASP A 173 -29.46 5.61 -14.97
CA ASP A 173 -28.28 4.75 -14.93
C ASP A 173 -27.01 5.58 -14.65
N ASP A 174 -26.33 5.22 -13.58
CA ASP A 174 -24.95 5.62 -13.27
C ASP A 174 -23.98 4.76 -14.09
N ASP A 175 -23.08 5.42 -14.84
CA ASP A 175 -21.98 4.80 -15.57
C ASP A 175 -20.96 4.17 -14.60
N PHE A 176 -21.17 2.89 -14.25
CA PHE A 176 -20.16 1.99 -13.70
C PHE A 176 -19.87 0.87 -14.70
N ALA A 177 -18.94 1.11 -15.64
CA ALA A 177 -18.46 0.08 -16.54
C ALA A 177 -17.32 -0.71 -15.88
N ASP A 178 -17.67 -1.86 -15.31
CA ASP A 178 -16.74 -2.92 -14.93
C ASP A 178 -16.55 -3.89 -16.11
N TYR A 179 -15.31 -4.26 -16.38
CA TYR A 179 -14.94 -5.26 -17.39
C TYR A 179 -14.80 -6.61 -16.70
N SER A 180 -15.76 -7.53 -16.88
CA SER A 180 -15.43 -8.96 -17.01
C SER A 180 -16.59 -9.84 -17.47
N ASN A 181 -16.24 -10.77 -18.36
CA ASN A 181 -16.81 -12.09 -18.61
C ASN A 181 -17.98 -12.27 -19.60
N ILE A 182 -17.55 -12.65 -20.80
CA ILE A 182 -18.26 -13.52 -21.75
C ILE A 182 -18.44 -14.92 -21.13
N ARG A 183 -19.68 -15.41 -20.97
CA ARG A 183 -20.04 -16.79 -21.36
C ARG A 183 -21.55 -17.02 -21.46
N ARG A 184 -21.88 -17.78 -22.51
CA ARG A 184 -23.21 -18.20 -22.98
C ARG A 184 -23.99 -19.03 -21.96
N SER A 185 -25.31 -18.83 -21.97
CA SER A 185 -26.36 -19.65 -21.40
C SER A 185 -26.61 -20.94 -22.20
N VAL A 186 -26.87 -22.06 -21.50
CA VAL A 186 -27.86 -23.07 -21.92
C VAL A 186 -28.52 -23.68 -20.66
N SER A 187 -29.82 -23.90 -20.80
CA SER A 187 -30.93 -24.31 -19.92
C SER A 187 -30.82 -25.60 -19.06
N ALA A 188 -31.51 -25.62 -17.90
CA ALA A 188 -32.73 -26.43 -17.59
C ALA A 188 -32.85 -26.77 -16.08
N ILE A 189 -34.07 -26.61 -15.53
CA ILE A 189 -34.58 -26.97 -14.18
C ILE A 189 -35.31 -28.34 -14.35
N PRO A 190 -35.47 -29.31 -13.40
CA PRO A 190 -35.99 -29.06 -12.04
C PRO A 190 -35.68 -30.01 -10.83
N THR A 191 -36.02 -29.49 -9.64
CA THR A 191 -36.59 -30.14 -8.41
C THR A 191 -35.69 -30.48 -7.18
N CYS A 192 -35.83 -29.65 -6.13
CA CYS A 192 -35.90 -29.81 -4.64
C CYS A 192 -35.11 -30.89 -3.84
N PRO A 193 -34.88 -30.75 -2.49
CA PRO A 193 -35.12 -29.64 -1.56
C PRO A 193 -33.89 -29.18 -0.73
N SER A 194 -34.07 -28.04 -0.06
CA SER A 194 -33.16 -27.38 0.88
C SER A 194 -32.73 -28.23 2.07
N ILE A 195 -31.42 -28.38 2.25
CA ILE A 195 -30.77 -28.72 3.52
C ILE A 195 -29.81 -27.57 3.85
N SER A 196 -30.07 -26.93 4.98
CA SER A 196 -29.20 -25.94 5.61
C SER A 196 -27.83 -26.54 5.90
N SER A 197 -26.76 -25.88 5.44
CA SER A 197 -25.44 -26.04 6.04
C SER A 197 -24.82 -24.66 6.20
N ASP A 198 -24.74 -24.24 7.45
CA ASP A 198 -23.95 -23.13 7.94
C ASP A 198 -22.54 -23.17 7.35
N HIS A 199 -22.25 -22.24 6.45
CA HIS A 199 -20.88 -21.86 6.15
C HIS A 199 -20.62 -20.47 6.73
N SER A 200 -20.15 -20.52 7.98
CA SER A 200 -19.40 -19.46 8.63
C SER A 200 -18.40 -18.84 7.67
N SER A 201 -18.58 -17.55 7.41
CA SER A 201 -17.57 -16.67 6.84
C SER A 201 -16.26 -16.84 7.61
N PHE A 202 -15.21 -17.35 6.94
CA PHE A 202 -13.84 -17.24 7.42
C PHE A 202 -13.52 -15.74 7.55
N SER A 203 -13.56 -15.25 8.80
CA SER A 203 -13.01 -13.96 9.15
C SER A 203 -11.53 -13.96 8.78
N SER A 204 -11.08 -12.92 8.07
CA SER A 204 -9.68 -12.58 8.09
C SER A 204 -9.28 -12.44 9.56
N SER A 205 -8.34 -13.27 10.01
CA SER A 205 -7.81 -13.18 11.36
C SER A 205 -7.24 -11.78 11.56
N ARG A 206 -7.99 -10.89 12.22
CA ARG A 206 -7.53 -9.55 12.59
C ARG A 206 -6.34 -9.75 13.51
N GLN A 207 -5.13 -9.54 13.00
CA GLN A 207 -3.94 -9.55 13.84
C GLN A 207 -3.93 -8.24 14.63
N SER A 208 -3.83 -8.36 15.95
CA SER A 208 -3.71 -7.20 16.84
C SER A 208 -2.46 -6.40 16.48
N GLY A 209 -2.59 -5.09 16.30
CA GLY A 209 -1.46 -4.17 16.07
C GLY A 209 -0.75 -3.73 17.34
N MET A 210 -1.15 -4.23 18.51
CA MET A 210 -0.57 -3.84 19.80
C MET A 210 0.92 -4.17 19.92
N GLU A 211 1.43 -5.16 19.19
CA GLU A 211 2.86 -5.51 19.16
C GLU A 211 3.78 -4.33 18.80
N PHE A 212 3.30 -3.33 18.06
CA PHE A 212 4.05 -2.12 17.73
C PHE A 212 4.11 -1.10 18.88
N PHE A 213 3.22 -1.23 19.87
CA PHE A 213 2.97 -0.24 20.90
C PHE A 213 3.26 -0.74 22.32
N ASP A 214 3.15 -2.04 22.60
CA ASP A 214 3.28 -2.63 23.96
C ASP A 214 4.61 -2.30 24.65
N ARG A 215 5.68 -2.10 23.87
CA ARG A 215 7.03 -1.79 24.37
C ARG A 215 7.48 -0.37 24.03
N ALA A 216 6.66 0.41 23.34
CA ALA A 216 7.03 1.72 22.83
C ALA A 216 6.59 2.82 23.80
N LYS A 217 7.51 3.62 24.33
CA LYS A 217 7.17 4.82 25.11
C LYS A 217 6.71 5.97 24.22
N ALA A 218 7.35 6.12 23.07
CA ALA A 218 6.98 7.10 22.06
C ALA A 218 7.16 6.52 20.66
N VAL A 219 6.36 7.04 19.72
CA VAL A 219 6.36 6.62 18.33
C VAL A 219 6.31 7.81 17.39
N ARG A 220 6.72 7.58 16.14
CA ARG A 220 6.40 8.42 14.99
C ARG A 220 5.59 7.58 14.02
N LEU A 221 4.53 8.18 13.48
CA LEU A 221 3.66 7.52 12.52
C LEU A 221 3.96 8.11 11.15
N GLN A 222 4.41 7.29 10.19
CA GLN A 222 4.59 7.73 8.81
C GLN A 222 3.51 7.16 7.88
N SER A 223 2.99 8.03 7.02
CA SER A 223 1.97 7.72 6.03
C SER A 223 2.58 7.07 4.78
N HIS A 224 1.71 6.51 3.94
CA HIS A 224 2.04 6.02 2.58
C HIS A 224 2.78 7.01 1.67
N LEU A 225 2.81 8.31 2.01
CA LEU A 225 3.53 9.35 1.27
C LEU A 225 4.95 9.60 1.79
N GLY A 226 5.43 8.79 2.73
CA GLY A 226 6.72 9.00 3.40
C GLY A 226 6.73 10.23 4.32
N LYS A 227 5.55 10.74 4.71
CA LYS A 227 5.41 11.90 5.61
C LYS A 227 4.99 11.43 7.00
N TYR A 228 5.35 12.18 8.02
CA TYR A 228 5.05 11.87 9.42
C TYR A 228 3.84 12.64 9.92
N LEU A 229 3.10 12.04 10.85
CA LEU A 229 2.03 12.69 11.60
C LEU A 229 2.62 13.74 12.55
N LEU A 230 2.28 15.02 12.34
CA LEU A 230 2.73 16.13 13.18
C LEU A 230 1.57 16.80 13.91
N ALA A 231 1.81 17.08 15.18
CA ALA A 231 1.07 18.07 15.95
C ALA A 231 1.39 19.48 15.43
N ASP A 232 0.36 20.26 15.06
CA ASP A 232 0.55 21.65 14.66
C ASP A 232 0.77 22.60 15.84
N GLU A 233 1.44 23.73 15.58
CA GLU A 233 1.80 24.76 16.58
C GLU A 233 0.58 25.53 17.09
N ASP A 234 -0.57 25.41 16.42
CA ASP A 234 -1.83 25.98 16.87
C ASP A 234 -2.48 25.18 18.02
N GLU A 235 -1.81 24.11 18.49
CA GLU A 235 -2.25 23.21 19.55
C GLU A 235 -3.64 22.60 19.29
N ARG A 236 -4.10 22.59 18.03
CA ARG A 236 -5.44 22.15 17.66
C ARG A 236 -5.43 21.23 16.46
N THR A 237 -4.66 21.55 15.42
CA THR A 237 -4.68 20.80 14.17
C THR A 237 -3.57 19.76 14.12
N VAL A 238 -3.78 18.76 13.27
CA VAL A 238 -2.82 17.69 13.01
C VAL A 238 -2.61 17.61 11.51
N ARG A 239 -1.35 17.56 11.09
CA ARG A 239 -0.95 17.58 9.68
C ARG A 239 0.10 16.52 9.43
N GLN A 240 0.53 16.41 8.18
CA GLN A 240 1.64 15.55 7.79
C GLN A 240 2.75 16.34 7.10
N SER A 241 4.00 16.04 7.47
CA SER A 241 5.19 16.71 6.97
C SER A 241 6.31 15.72 6.71
N ARG A 242 7.25 16.06 5.82
CA ARG A 242 8.47 15.26 5.61
C ARG A 242 9.44 15.36 6.79
N ASN A 243 9.29 16.36 7.66
CA ASN A 243 10.18 16.60 8.79
C ASN A 243 9.87 15.67 9.98
N GLY A 244 10.27 14.40 9.86
CA GLY A 244 10.07 13.38 10.90
C GLY A 244 10.94 13.54 12.14
N SER A 245 12.04 14.30 12.07
CA SER A 245 12.94 14.52 13.22
C SER A 245 12.41 15.56 14.21
N SER A 246 11.38 16.32 13.86
CA SER A 246 10.77 17.30 14.76
C SER A 246 10.16 16.62 15.99
N HIS A 247 10.32 17.24 17.17
CA HIS A 247 9.62 16.80 18.38
C HIS A 247 8.10 16.80 18.20
N ARG A 248 7.55 17.63 17.29
CA ARG A 248 6.13 17.68 16.90
C ARG A 248 5.63 16.41 16.21
N ALA A 249 6.54 15.58 15.70
CA ALA A 249 6.21 14.28 15.11
C ALA A 249 6.24 13.13 16.13
N ARG A 250 6.70 13.40 17.36
CA ARG A 250 6.79 12.41 18.45
C ARG A 250 5.47 12.34 19.20
N TRP A 251 4.88 11.15 19.25
CA TRP A 251 3.66 10.86 19.99
C TRP A 251 3.96 9.88 21.11
N THR A 252 3.69 10.27 22.35
CA THR A 252 3.79 9.38 23.51
C THR A 252 2.61 8.41 23.49
N VAL A 253 2.90 7.13 23.69
CA VAL A 253 1.90 6.07 23.72
C VAL A 253 1.46 5.87 25.16
N GLU A 254 0.17 6.05 25.42
CA GLU A 254 -0.46 5.73 26.70
C GLU A 254 -1.39 4.53 26.52
N LEU A 255 -1.10 3.44 27.24
CA LEU A 255 -1.94 2.24 27.27
C LEU A 255 -3.15 2.49 28.18
N VAL A 256 -4.33 2.01 27.78
CA VAL A 256 -5.55 2.16 28.57
C VAL A 256 -5.69 0.98 29.52
N ASN A 257 -5.57 1.20 30.83
CA ASN A 257 -5.55 0.15 31.86
C ASN A 257 -6.77 -0.81 31.83
N GLU A 258 -7.91 -0.36 31.31
CA GLU A 258 -9.14 -1.17 31.22
C GLU A 258 -9.33 -1.84 29.85
N LYS A 259 -8.53 -1.47 28.83
CA LYS A 259 -8.66 -1.93 27.44
C LYS A 259 -7.29 -2.25 26.85
N ASN A 260 -6.91 -3.53 26.91
CA ASN A 260 -5.60 -4.01 26.45
C ASN A 260 -5.39 -3.93 24.92
N ASN A 261 -6.40 -3.55 24.14
CA ASN A 261 -6.33 -3.46 22.67
C ASN A 261 -6.40 -2.02 22.13
N VAL A 262 -6.32 -1.01 23.01
CA VAL A 262 -6.52 0.39 22.66
C VAL A 262 -5.39 1.24 23.21
N ILE A 263 -4.96 2.22 22.41
CA ILE A 263 -3.92 3.19 22.77
C ILE A 263 -4.47 4.62 22.72
N ARG A 264 -3.83 5.50 23.50
CA ARG A 264 -3.98 6.94 23.41
C ARG A 264 -2.64 7.53 22.95
N LEU A 265 -2.70 8.44 21.99
CA LEU A 265 -1.51 9.10 21.44
C LEU A 265 -1.46 10.54 21.91
N LYS A 266 -0.42 10.90 22.66
CA LYS A 266 -0.24 12.23 23.24
C LYS A 266 0.85 13.00 22.50
N SER A 267 0.54 14.20 22.07
CA SER A 267 1.45 15.10 21.36
C SER A 267 2.49 15.71 22.30
N CYS A 268 3.49 16.38 21.72
CA CYS A 268 4.48 17.14 22.48
C CYS A 268 3.89 18.28 23.33
N TYR A 269 2.68 18.74 23.03
CA TYR A 269 1.95 19.76 23.81
C TYR A 269 1.14 19.15 24.96
N GLY A 270 1.22 17.82 25.16
CA GLY A 270 0.44 17.12 26.18
C GLY A 270 -1.03 16.89 25.80
N LEU A 271 -1.39 17.11 24.54
CA LEU A 271 -2.75 16.95 24.01
C LEU A 271 -2.92 15.61 23.31
N TYR A 272 -4.14 15.09 23.28
CA TYR A 272 -4.43 13.79 22.69
C TYR A 272 -4.89 13.89 21.23
N LEU A 273 -4.46 12.92 20.42
CA LEU A 273 -4.97 12.73 19.07
C LEU A 273 -6.44 12.32 19.13
N THR A 274 -7.33 13.21 18.70
CA THR A 274 -8.77 13.10 18.92
C THR A 274 -9.53 13.03 17.60
N ALA A 275 -10.32 11.98 17.41
CA ALA A 275 -11.28 11.88 16.31
C ALA A 275 -12.55 12.69 16.63
N THR A 276 -13.00 13.56 15.73
CA THR A 276 -14.21 14.37 15.94
C THR A 276 -15.26 14.13 14.87
N GLU A 277 -16.54 14.25 15.21
CA GLU A 277 -17.62 14.04 14.25
C GLU A 277 -17.81 15.19 13.24
N GLN A 278 -16.99 16.25 13.34
CA GLN A 278 -17.04 17.40 12.45
C GLN A 278 -16.51 17.05 11.06
N PRO A 279 -17.23 17.38 9.97
CA PRO A 279 -16.73 17.19 8.61
C PRO A 279 -15.47 18.04 8.38
N PHE A 280 -14.49 17.49 7.67
CA PHE A 280 -13.27 18.22 7.33
C PHE A 280 -13.53 19.33 6.30
N LEU A 281 -14.20 18.98 5.21
CA LEU A 281 -14.63 19.86 4.13
C LEU A 281 -16.06 19.52 3.74
N LEU A 282 -16.89 20.53 3.52
CA LEU A 282 -18.29 20.35 3.12
C LEU A 282 -18.34 19.65 1.74
N GLY A 283 -19.10 18.56 1.65
CA GLY A 283 -19.25 17.78 0.41
C GLY A 283 -18.10 16.81 0.12
N MET A 284 -17.13 16.66 1.02
CA MET A 284 -16.04 15.68 0.91
C MET A 284 -16.11 14.63 2.03
N THR A 285 -15.48 13.46 1.80
CA THR A 285 -15.45 12.39 2.79
C THR A 285 -14.34 12.59 3.81
N GLY A 286 -14.60 12.17 5.04
CA GLY A 286 -13.66 12.21 6.16
C GLY A 286 -13.90 13.35 7.13
N LYS A 287 -13.69 13.02 8.40
CA LYS A 287 -13.96 13.90 9.53
C LYS A 287 -12.66 14.38 10.18
N LYS A 288 -12.74 15.49 10.91
CA LYS A 288 -11.55 16.14 11.48
C LYS A 288 -10.90 15.29 12.56
N VAL A 289 -9.58 15.34 12.58
CA VAL A 289 -8.75 14.82 13.67
C VAL A 289 -7.98 16.00 14.26
N LEU A 290 -8.09 16.18 15.57
CA LEU A 290 -7.61 17.36 16.30
C LEU A 290 -6.70 16.94 17.46
N GLN A 291 -6.04 17.92 18.05
CA GLN A 291 -5.39 17.82 19.36
C GLN A 291 -6.35 18.39 20.40
N THR A 292 -6.69 17.62 21.43
CA THR A 292 -7.56 18.11 22.51
C THR A 292 -7.08 17.64 23.89
N LEU A 293 -7.44 18.38 24.94
CA LEU A 293 -7.24 17.95 26.31
C LEU A 293 -8.16 16.77 26.64
N SER A 294 -7.63 15.78 27.35
CA SER A 294 -8.47 14.68 27.85
C SER A 294 -9.49 15.24 28.85
N THR A 295 -10.77 15.00 28.58
CA THR A 295 -11.88 15.27 29.51
C THR A 295 -12.66 13.98 29.72
N LYS A 296 -13.26 13.78 30.90
CA LYS A 296 -13.98 12.54 31.27
C LYS A 296 -15.11 12.13 30.32
N ASN A 297 -15.53 13.00 29.40
CA ASN A 297 -16.56 12.73 28.39
C ASN A 297 -16.00 12.38 27.00
N MET A 298 -14.67 12.36 26.83
CA MET A 298 -13.97 12.18 25.54
C MET A 298 -13.24 10.83 25.42
N ASP A 299 -13.43 9.90 26.37
CA ASP A 299 -12.63 8.66 26.41
C ASP A 299 -12.68 7.88 25.08
N GLY A 300 -13.85 7.79 24.43
CA GLY A 300 -13.99 7.08 23.15
C GLY A 300 -13.44 7.79 21.91
N SER A 301 -13.17 9.10 21.95
CA SER A 301 -12.71 9.90 20.80
C SER A 301 -11.19 10.04 20.73
N ILE A 302 -10.51 9.85 21.87
CA ILE A 302 -9.03 9.84 21.97
C ILE A 302 -8.44 8.43 21.90
N GLU A 303 -9.30 7.42 21.86
CA GLU A 303 -8.96 6.00 21.86
C GLU A 303 -8.84 5.45 20.44
N TRP A 304 -7.71 4.78 20.17
CA TRP A 304 -7.40 4.18 18.88
C TRP A 304 -7.08 2.70 19.04
N GLU A 305 -7.78 1.84 18.32
CA GLU A 305 -7.51 0.40 18.22
C GLU A 305 -6.49 0.17 17.09
N PRO A 306 -5.26 -0.28 17.40
CA PRO A 306 -4.25 -0.58 16.38
C PRO A 306 -4.53 -1.94 15.74
N ILE A 307 -4.67 -1.96 14.42
CA ILE A 307 -4.92 -3.18 13.63
C ILE A 307 -3.74 -3.41 12.68
N LYS A 308 -3.06 -4.54 12.82
CA LYS A 308 -1.90 -4.91 12.01
C LYS A 308 -2.32 -5.32 10.61
N GLU A 309 -1.64 -4.79 9.61
CA GLU A 309 -1.77 -5.20 8.22
C GLU A 309 -0.39 -5.10 7.54
N GLY A 310 0.31 -6.24 7.48
CA GLY A 310 1.73 -6.28 7.10
C GLY A 310 2.60 -5.61 8.17
N PHE A 311 3.45 -4.66 7.74
CA PHE A 311 4.28 -3.80 8.61
C PHE A 311 3.65 -2.45 8.93
N HIS A 312 2.42 -2.26 8.48
CA HIS A 312 1.66 -1.07 8.74
C HIS A 312 0.58 -1.37 9.78
N VAL A 313 0.11 -0.29 10.39
CA VAL A 313 -1.00 -0.30 11.32
C VAL A 313 -2.10 0.61 10.78
N LYS A 314 -3.34 0.13 10.91
CA LYS A 314 -4.53 0.96 10.81
C LYS A 314 -4.94 1.35 12.22
N LEU A 315 -5.06 2.65 12.48
CA LEU A 315 -5.56 3.16 13.76
C LEU A 315 -7.07 3.37 13.64
N ARG A 316 -7.86 2.52 14.30
CA ARG A 316 -9.31 2.50 14.21
C ARG A 316 -9.95 3.23 15.39
N THR A 317 -10.95 4.07 15.12
CA THR A 317 -11.76 4.73 16.16
C THR A 317 -12.79 3.76 16.73
N SER A 318 -13.38 4.10 17.88
CA SER A 318 -14.51 3.36 18.48
C SER A 318 -15.71 3.17 17.52
N GLU A 319 -15.92 4.13 16.62
CA GLU A 319 -16.95 4.09 15.58
C GLU A 319 -16.58 3.24 14.34
N GLY A 320 -15.37 2.69 14.32
CA GLY A 320 -14.88 1.83 13.25
C GLY A 320 -14.32 2.52 12.02
N LYS A 321 -14.06 3.83 12.08
CA LYS A 321 -13.35 4.59 11.04
C LYS A 321 -11.84 4.53 11.28
N TYR A 322 -11.03 4.86 10.28
CA TYR A 322 -9.58 4.74 10.37
C TYR A 322 -8.89 6.09 10.21
N LEU A 323 -7.79 6.30 10.95
CA LEU A 323 -6.91 7.47 10.76
C LEU A 323 -6.36 7.49 9.34
N ARG A 324 -6.55 8.60 8.63
CA ARG A 324 -6.27 8.74 7.20
C ARG A 324 -5.36 9.94 6.92
N ALA A 325 -4.25 9.66 6.23
CA ALA A 325 -3.33 10.65 5.69
C ALA A 325 -3.74 11.04 4.26
N ASN A 326 -4.03 12.33 4.03
CA ASN A 326 -4.53 12.79 2.75
C ASN A 326 -3.44 13.38 1.82
N GLY A 327 -3.30 12.79 0.63
CA GLY A 327 -2.32 13.22 -0.38
C GLY A 327 -2.82 14.16 -1.47
N ALA A 328 -4.09 14.57 -1.44
CA ALA A 328 -4.77 15.25 -2.54
C ALA A 328 -4.37 16.74 -2.72
N THR A 329 -5.15 17.50 -3.50
CA THR A 329 -4.96 18.95 -3.67
C THR A 329 -5.32 19.72 -2.38
N PRO A 330 -4.70 20.87 -2.11
CA PRO A 330 -5.14 21.76 -1.03
C PRO A 330 -6.65 22.10 -1.18
N PRO A 331 -7.40 22.26 -0.08
CA PRO A 331 -6.97 22.22 1.33
C PRO A 331 -6.83 20.82 1.93
N TRP A 332 -7.09 19.76 1.16
CA TRP A 332 -6.99 18.36 1.60
C TRP A 332 -5.53 17.86 1.68
N ARG A 333 -4.64 18.46 0.88
CA ARG A 333 -3.21 18.16 0.93
C ARG A 333 -2.67 18.30 2.35
N ASN A 334 -1.95 17.28 2.79
CA ASN A 334 -1.28 17.23 4.08
C ASN A 334 -2.20 17.27 5.31
N SER A 335 -3.53 17.18 5.13
CA SER A 335 -4.45 17.09 6.26
C SER A 335 -4.54 15.66 6.79
N ILE A 336 -4.97 15.55 8.04
CA ILE A 336 -5.28 14.29 8.71
C ILE A 336 -6.77 14.28 9.02
N THR A 337 -7.40 13.17 8.64
CA THR A 337 -8.84 12.95 8.87
C THR A 337 -9.02 11.53 9.36
N HIS A 338 -10.23 11.15 9.77
CA HIS A 338 -10.56 9.73 9.91
C HIS A 338 -11.78 9.38 9.06
N ASP A 339 -11.75 8.22 8.41
CA ASP A 339 -12.74 7.79 7.43
C ASP A 339 -12.64 6.28 7.17
N VAL A 340 -13.62 5.71 6.47
CA VAL A 340 -13.52 4.34 5.93
C VAL A 340 -13.07 4.42 4.47
N PRO A 341 -11.99 3.74 4.07
CA PRO A 341 -11.55 3.74 2.69
C PRO A 341 -12.54 2.95 1.82
N ASN A 342 -13.39 3.65 1.08
CA ASN A 342 -14.42 3.03 0.22
C ASN A 342 -13.92 2.68 -1.19
N ARG A 343 -12.67 3.02 -1.53
CA ARG A 343 -12.08 2.78 -2.86
C ARG A 343 -10.73 2.09 -2.72
N THR A 344 -10.41 1.21 -3.67
CA THR A 344 -9.12 0.50 -3.74
C THR A 344 -7.94 1.47 -3.70
N ALA A 345 -8.03 2.59 -4.43
CA ALA A 345 -6.98 3.62 -4.48
C ALA A 345 -6.77 4.39 -3.16
N THR A 346 -7.68 4.27 -2.19
CA THR A 346 -7.59 4.94 -0.88
C THR A 346 -7.28 4.00 0.26
N GLN A 347 -7.13 2.69 0.00
CA GLN A 347 -6.81 1.70 1.04
C GLN A 347 -5.48 2.01 1.72
N ASP A 348 -4.47 2.45 0.95
CA ASP A 348 -3.15 2.79 1.48
C ASP A 348 -3.17 4.08 2.33
N TRP A 349 -4.22 4.90 2.23
CA TRP A 349 -4.26 6.20 2.92
C TRP A 349 -4.43 6.08 4.42
N VAL A 350 -4.93 4.93 4.88
CA VAL A 350 -5.12 4.61 6.30
C VAL A 350 -3.99 3.75 6.86
N MET A 351 -2.99 3.45 6.03
CA MET A 351 -1.82 2.66 6.41
C MET A 351 -0.74 3.58 6.98
N TRP A 352 -0.35 3.29 8.22
CA TRP A 352 0.70 4.01 8.92
C TRP A 352 1.78 3.01 9.30
N GLY A 353 3.04 3.29 8.98
CA GLY A 353 4.11 2.55 9.66
C GLY A 353 4.41 3.21 11.01
N VAL A 354 4.94 2.41 11.92
CA VAL A 354 5.27 2.82 13.29
C VAL A 354 6.78 2.80 13.46
N GLU A 355 7.36 3.94 13.79
CA GLU A 355 8.77 4.07 14.18
C GLU A 355 8.84 4.31 15.70
N VAL A 356 9.39 3.35 16.45
CA VAL A 356 9.57 3.48 17.91
C VAL A 356 10.75 4.42 18.18
N VAL A 357 10.56 5.38 19.07
CA VAL A 357 11.58 6.37 19.46
C VAL A 357 11.80 6.29 20.97
N ASP A 358 13.05 6.10 21.39
CA ASP A 358 13.42 6.09 22.80
C ASP A 358 13.44 7.50 23.38
N ILE A 359 12.79 7.68 24.54
CA ILE A 359 12.80 8.94 25.30
C ILE A 359 14.07 8.93 26.15
N THR A 360 15.24 9.18 25.56
CA THR A 360 16.43 9.52 26.35
C THR A 360 16.23 10.91 26.96
N ILE A 361 16.52 10.99 28.26
CA ILE A 361 16.27 12.11 29.18
C ILE A 361 17.24 13.28 28.90
N SER A 362 17.18 13.85 27.68
CA SER A 362 17.87 15.12 27.35
C SER A 362 16.90 16.29 27.23
N ASP A 363 15.59 16.04 27.13
CA ASP A 363 14.59 17.09 26.85
C ASP A 363 13.94 17.68 28.12
N THR A 364 14.18 17.12 29.31
CA THR A 364 13.58 17.61 30.56
C THR A 364 14.23 18.89 31.10
N ASN A 365 15.31 19.38 30.48
CA ASN A 365 15.98 20.62 30.90
C ASN A 365 15.80 21.82 29.95
N GLU A 366 15.03 21.69 28.87
CA GLU A 366 14.70 22.84 28.00
C GLU A 366 13.38 23.54 28.38
N SER A 367 12.72 23.13 29.46
CA SER A 367 11.49 23.78 29.95
C SER A 367 11.71 24.98 30.89
N VAL A 368 12.92 25.56 30.92
CA VAL A 368 13.22 26.73 31.79
C VAL A 368 13.95 27.90 31.12
N SER A 369 14.22 27.86 29.81
CA SER A 369 14.89 28.98 29.13
C SER A 369 14.05 29.61 28.04
N SER A 370 12.89 30.13 28.43
CA SER A 370 12.18 31.14 27.64
C SER A 370 11.78 32.30 28.56
N CYS A 371 12.70 33.24 28.79
CA CYS A 371 12.42 34.64 29.17
C CYS A 371 13.73 35.44 29.04
N LEU A 372 13.64 36.66 28.50
CA LEU A 372 14.70 37.63 28.15
C LEU A 372 15.34 37.38 26.77
N SER A 373 15.21 38.21 25.74
CA SER A 373 14.64 39.55 25.57
C SER A 373 14.49 39.84 24.05
N PRO A 374 13.70 40.87 23.67
CA PRO A 374 13.27 41.14 22.30
C PRO A 374 14.21 42.10 21.55
N ALA A 375 14.36 41.92 20.24
CA ALA A 375 14.36 43.00 19.23
C ALA A 375 14.81 42.51 17.85
N SER A 376 14.05 42.95 16.83
CA SER A 376 14.40 43.09 15.42
C SER A 376 14.50 41.83 14.56
N SER A 377 14.04 41.77 13.32
CA SER A 377 13.15 42.61 12.50
C SER A 377 12.94 41.80 11.20
N PHE A 378 11.69 41.71 10.77
CA PHE A 378 11.21 41.55 9.39
C PHE A 378 12.13 40.86 8.34
N ASN A 379 11.68 39.71 7.84
CA ASN A 379 11.37 39.59 6.41
C ASN A 379 10.46 38.40 6.13
N SER A 380 9.18 38.71 5.97
CA SER A 380 8.24 37.96 5.15
C SER A 380 8.64 38.08 3.67
N VAL A 381 8.53 36.99 2.90
CA VAL A 381 7.81 36.88 1.61
C VAL A 381 8.25 35.60 0.85
N LEU A 382 7.26 35.01 0.18
CA LEU A 382 7.24 33.96 -0.85
C LEU A 382 8.50 33.84 -1.74
N ASP A 383 8.81 32.63 -2.22
CA ASP A 383 8.37 32.20 -3.57
C ASP A 383 8.70 30.73 -3.91
N ASP A 384 7.78 30.12 -4.67
CA ASP A 384 8.03 28.95 -5.51
C ASP A 384 8.59 29.42 -6.88
N TYR A 385 9.34 28.53 -7.57
CA TYR A 385 9.65 28.50 -9.02
C TYR A 385 10.73 29.43 -9.64
N ALA A 386 11.83 28.81 -10.08
CA ALA A 386 12.49 28.99 -11.39
C ALA A 386 13.44 27.79 -11.61
N ALA A 387 13.38 26.94 -12.64
CA ALA A 387 13.51 27.17 -14.09
C ALA A 387 14.86 27.82 -14.47
N SER A 388 15.79 26.97 -14.90
CA SER A 388 17.07 27.33 -15.55
C SER A 388 16.82 27.81 -16.99
N PRO A 389 17.68 28.71 -17.51
CA PRO A 389 18.53 28.30 -18.63
C PRO A 389 19.98 28.81 -18.55
N ASP A 390 20.84 28.11 -19.31
CA ASP A 390 22.28 28.32 -19.51
C ASP A 390 22.65 29.69 -20.11
N THR A 391 23.80 30.25 -19.69
CA THR A 391 24.98 30.58 -20.55
C THR A 391 26.03 31.40 -19.78
N GLY A 392 27.32 31.05 -19.95
CA GLY A 392 28.46 31.97 -19.77
C GLY A 392 29.42 31.71 -18.59
N SER A 393 30.37 30.79 -18.77
CA SER A 393 31.72 30.86 -18.15
C SER A 393 32.59 31.90 -18.92
N PRO A 394 33.86 32.27 -18.54
CA PRO A 394 34.75 31.70 -17.50
C PRO A 394 35.57 32.73 -16.65
N ASN A 395 36.22 32.30 -15.56
CA ASN A 395 37.70 32.33 -15.40
C ASN A 395 38.23 32.11 -13.95
N ILE A 396 39.17 31.17 -13.88
CA ILE A 396 40.49 31.20 -13.20
C ILE A 396 40.59 31.09 -11.65
N VAL A 397 40.74 29.83 -11.23
CA VAL A 397 41.83 29.19 -10.44
C VAL A 397 42.83 30.08 -9.68
N THR A 398 42.91 29.88 -8.35
CA THR A 398 44.19 29.74 -7.61
C THR A 398 44.05 28.72 -6.48
N TYR A 399 45.00 27.81 -6.40
CA TYR A 399 45.10 26.70 -5.45
C TYR A 399 45.59 27.15 -4.05
N GLN A 400 45.05 26.55 -2.98
CA GLN A 400 45.82 26.12 -1.80
C GLN A 400 45.00 25.19 -0.87
N THR A 401 45.22 23.88 -1.07
CA THR A 401 45.49 22.81 -0.09
C THR A 401 44.82 22.77 1.30
N ASN A 402 44.06 21.67 1.49
CA ASN A 402 44.02 20.77 2.65
C ASN A 402 43.52 21.27 4.02
N ARG A 403 42.19 21.09 4.23
CA ARG A 403 41.67 20.28 5.34
C ARG A 403 40.31 19.71 4.94
N SER A 404 40.28 18.40 4.70
CA SER A 404 39.08 17.66 4.32
C SER A 404 38.02 17.75 5.42
N MET A 405 37.04 18.62 5.23
CA MET A 405 35.79 18.61 5.97
C MET A 405 34.89 17.56 5.32
N ASN A 406 35.08 16.30 5.73
CA ASN A 406 34.02 15.28 5.67
C ASN A 406 32.94 15.65 6.70
N ALA A 407 32.23 16.77 6.47
CA ALA A 407 30.91 16.98 7.02
C ALA A 407 29.95 16.15 6.15
N LEU A 408 29.93 14.84 6.42
CA LEU A 408 28.94 13.93 5.85
C LEU A 408 27.56 14.52 6.05
N LYS A 409 26.86 14.79 4.94
CA LYS A 409 25.41 14.70 4.89
C LYS A 409 25.05 13.43 5.66
N LYS A 410 24.36 13.58 6.80
CA LYS A 410 23.80 12.47 7.58
C LYS A 410 22.80 11.75 6.66
N GLN A 411 23.31 10.83 5.85
CA GLN A 411 22.50 9.85 5.12
C GLN A 411 21.73 9.08 6.20
N ASN A 412 20.43 8.92 6.01
CA ASN A 412 19.59 8.10 6.89
C ASN A 412 20.07 6.63 6.77
N SER A 413 21.09 6.29 7.56
CA SER A 413 21.66 4.94 7.61
C SER A 413 20.56 3.98 8.07
N GLY A 414 20.18 3.03 7.21
CA GLY A 414 19.21 1.99 7.55
C GLY A 414 19.79 0.92 8.49
N MET A 415 21.06 1.05 8.86
CA MET A 415 21.83 0.09 9.64
C MET A 415 21.23 -0.19 11.02
N GLU A 416 20.57 0.80 11.63
CA GLU A 416 19.93 0.66 12.95
C GLU A 416 18.85 -0.43 12.99
N PHE A 417 18.15 -0.67 11.86
CA PHE A 417 17.16 -1.74 11.73
C PHE A 417 17.79 -3.12 11.74
N PHE A 418 18.96 -3.27 11.12
CA PHE A 418 19.64 -4.55 10.99
C PHE A 418 20.38 -4.92 12.27
N LYS A 419 20.92 -3.94 13.03
CA LYS A 419 21.63 -4.19 14.31
C LYS A 419 20.82 -4.96 15.35
N LYS A 420 19.49 -4.82 15.34
CA LYS A 420 18.58 -5.51 16.26
C LYS A 420 18.13 -6.88 15.74
N ALA A 421 18.46 -7.24 14.50
CA ALA A 421 17.98 -8.43 13.83
C ALA A 421 19.09 -9.48 13.65
N LYS A 422 18.77 -10.73 13.98
CA LYS A 422 19.61 -11.91 13.67
C LYS A 422 19.30 -12.48 12.29
N SER A 423 18.04 -12.45 11.88
CA SER A 423 17.63 -12.84 10.53
C SER A 423 16.42 -12.06 10.05
N VAL A 424 16.33 -11.87 8.74
CA VAL A 424 15.30 -11.08 8.07
C VAL A 424 14.67 -11.80 6.87
N ARG A 425 13.50 -11.33 6.44
CA ARG A 425 12.99 -11.56 5.09
C ARG A 425 12.84 -10.21 4.40
N LEU A 426 13.00 -10.21 3.08
CA LEU A 426 12.92 -9.01 2.28
C LEU A 426 11.72 -9.14 1.36
N LYS A 427 10.70 -8.31 1.56
CA LYS A 427 9.49 -8.28 0.77
C LYS A 427 9.52 -7.12 -0.22
N SER A 428 9.31 -7.40 -1.49
CA SER A 428 9.26 -6.42 -2.56
C SER A 428 7.89 -5.73 -2.59
N ARG A 429 7.83 -4.60 -3.28
CA ARG A 429 6.58 -3.88 -3.62
C ARG A 429 5.51 -4.72 -4.35
N HIS A 430 5.86 -5.92 -4.83
CA HIS A 430 4.97 -6.81 -5.57
C HIS A 430 4.32 -7.86 -4.65
N ASP A 431 4.42 -7.68 -3.33
CA ASP A 431 4.00 -8.64 -2.30
C ASP A 431 4.65 -10.01 -2.46
N LYS A 432 5.95 -10.01 -2.80
CA LYS A 432 6.77 -11.20 -2.95
C LYS A 432 8.04 -11.07 -2.13
N PHE A 433 8.50 -12.17 -1.58
CA PHE A 433 9.72 -12.23 -0.79
C PHE A 433 10.91 -12.56 -1.66
N LEU A 434 12.11 -12.17 -1.25
CA LEU A 434 13.37 -12.64 -1.83
C LEU A 434 13.66 -14.07 -1.35
N LEU A 435 13.77 -15.03 -2.27
CA LEU A 435 14.07 -16.43 -1.97
C LEU A 435 15.39 -16.85 -2.59
N ALA A 436 16.12 -17.68 -1.84
CA ALA A 436 17.21 -18.49 -2.36
C ALA A 436 16.65 -19.73 -3.07
N ASP A 437 17.06 -19.97 -4.30
CA ASP A 437 16.61 -21.12 -5.08
C ASP A 437 17.33 -22.42 -4.64
N ASP A 438 16.70 -23.55 -4.90
CA ASP A 438 17.17 -24.88 -4.52
C ASP A 438 18.36 -25.34 -5.37
N ASP A 439 18.61 -24.68 -6.50
CA ASP A 439 19.83 -24.81 -7.30
C ASP A 439 21.09 -24.29 -6.57
N GLN A 440 20.90 -23.60 -5.44
CA GLN A 440 21.93 -22.94 -4.65
C GLN A 440 22.77 -21.92 -5.41
N GLU A 441 22.31 -21.42 -6.55
CA GLU A 441 22.98 -20.39 -7.35
C GLU A 441 22.04 -19.20 -7.58
N SER A 442 20.80 -19.47 -7.97
CA SER A 442 19.82 -18.45 -8.34
C SER A 442 19.11 -17.88 -7.11
N VAL A 443 18.63 -16.66 -7.29
CA VAL A 443 17.69 -16.01 -6.38
C VAL A 443 16.51 -15.48 -7.18
N TYR A 444 15.31 -15.58 -6.62
CA TYR A 444 14.08 -15.13 -7.26
C TYR A 444 13.12 -14.53 -6.22
N GLN A 445 11.97 -14.05 -6.66
CA GLN A 445 10.91 -13.60 -5.77
C GLN A 445 9.60 -14.35 -5.96
N ASP A 446 8.93 -14.66 -4.84
CA ASP A 446 7.63 -15.33 -4.83
C ASP A 446 6.81 -14.97 -3.57
N ARG A 447 5.49 -15.21 -3.59
CA ARG A 447 4.54 -14.84 -2.53
C ARG A 447 4.71 -15.67 -1.25
N HIS A 448 5.43 -16.79 -1.32
CA HIS A 448 5.58 -17.73 -0.21
C HIS A 448 6.67 -17.30 0.80
N GLY A 449 6.36 -16.28 1.61
CA GLY A 449 7.30 -15.73 2.60
C GLY A 449 7.55 -16.60 3.84
N THR A 450 6.84 -17.71 4.02
CA THR A 450 7.04 -18.64 5.15
C THR A 450 8.11 -19.70 4.88
N TYR A 451 8.62 -19.79 3.65
CA TYR A 451 9.67 -20.74 3.31
C TYR A 451 10.99 -20.40 4.00
N LYS A 452 11.73 -21.44 4.38
CA LYS A 452 13.09 -21.31 4.92
C LYS A 452 14.01 -20.56 3.95
N ASN A 453 13.77 -20.72 2.65
CA ASN A 453 14.49 -20.05 1.57
C ASN A 453 14.33 -18.53 1.55
N ALA A 454 13.26 -18.01 2.17
CA ALA A 454 13.02 -16.57 2.30
C ALA A 454 13.76 -15.94 3.49
N LYS A 455 14.35 -16.77 4.37
CA LYS A 455 15.07 -16.33 5.57
C LYS A 455 16.54 -16.07 5.25
N TRP A 456 16.98 -14.85 5.50
CA TRP A 456 18.35 -14.39 5.32
C TRP A 456 18.97 -14.05 6.67
N ILE A 457 20.09 -14.68 7.00
CA ILE A 457 20.85 -14.41 8.24
C ILE A 457 21.73 -13.19 7.99
N ILE A 458 21.79 -12.28 8.96
CA ILE A 458 22.60 -11.06 8.87
C ILE A 458 23.96 -11.34 9.51
N GLU A 459 25.03 -11.08 8.77
CA GLU A 459 26.40 -11.05 9.27
C GLU A 459 26.98 -9.65 9.12
N PHE A 460 27.66 -9.16 10.16
CA PHE A 460 28.30 -7.85 10.19
C PHE A 460 29.80 -8.00 9.96
N PRO A 461 30.38 -7.43 8.88
CA PRO A 461 31.82 -7.44 8.66
C PRO A 461 32.55 -6.61 9.73
N GLU A 462 33.62 -7.14 10.31
CA GLU A 462 34.43 -6.42 11.32
C GLU A 462 35.25 -5.26 10.73
N GLU A 463 35.60 -5.35 9.44
CA GLU A 463 36.51 -4.41 8.78
C GLU A 463 35.82 -3.16 8.18
N VAL A 464 34.50 -3.21 7.99
CA VAL A 464 33.75 -2.15 7.30
C VAL A 464 32.48 -1.84 8.07
N GLU A 465 32.39 -0.62 8.61
CA GLU A 465 31.19 -0.13 9.27
C GLU A 465 30.07 0.18 8.27
N ASN A 466 28.81 -0.03 8.67
CA ASN A 466 27.59 0.29 7.90
C ASN A 466 27.26 -0.61 6.69
N VAL A 467 27.86 -1.80 6.60
CA VAL A 467 27.48 -2.82 5.60
C VAL A 467 26.99 -4.10 6.27
N ILE A 468 26.14 -4.84 5.57
CA ILE A 468 25.66 -6.16 5.99
C ILE A 468 25.96 -7.20 4.91
N ARG A 469 26.12 -8.45 5.35
CA ARG A 469 26.14 -9.63 4.50
C ARG A 469 24.88 -10.44 4.77
N LEU A 470 24.17 -10.80 3.71
CA LEU A 470 22.93 -11.58 3.79
C LEU A 470 23.22 -13.03 3.40
N LYS A 471 23.07 -13.95 4.34
CA LYS A 471 23.36 -15.37 4.15
C LYS A 471 22.08 -16.18 4.00
N SER A 472 21.98 -16.94 2.91
CA SER A 472 20.85 -17.80 2.61
C SER A 472 20.80 -19.01 3.54
N CYS A 473 19.69 -19.74 3.51
CA CYS A 473 19.54 -21.02 4.22
C CYS A 473 20.54 -22.10 3.77
N TYR A 474 21.19 -21.93 2.61
CA TYR A 474 22.24 -22.81 2.07
C TYR A 474 23.65 -22.41 2.54
N GLY A 475 23.77 -21.40 3.39
CA GLY A 475 25.06 -20.90 3.89
C GLY A 475 25.85 -20.07 2.86
N LYS A 476 25.23 -19.69 1.74
CA LYS A 476 25.81 -18.83 0.70
C LYS A 476 25.36 -17.38 0.90
N TYR A 477 26.12 -16.43 0.37
CA TYR A 477 25.82 -15.01 0.49
C TYR A 477 25.05 -14.50 -0.72
N LEU A 478 24.18 -13.51 -0.51
CA LEU A 478 23.57 -12.74 -1.59
C LEU A 478 24.64 -11.87 -2.25
N THR A 479 24.95 -12.17 -3.51
CA THR A 479 26.09 -11.64 -4.24
C THR A 479 25.65 -10.85 -5.46
N ALA A 480 26.14 -9.61 -5.56
CA ALA A 480 26.02 -8.77 -6.74
C ALA A 480 27.12 -9.12 -7.76
N THR A 481 26.76 -9.51 -8.98
CA THR A 481 27.74 -9.92 -10.01
C THR A 481 27.82 -8.90 -11.14
N ASP A 482 28.95 -8.85 -11.83
CA ASP A 482 29.11 -8.04 -13.05
C ASP A 482 28.59 -8.75 -14.32
N GLU A 483 27.79 -9.81 -14.17
CA GLU A 483 27.14 -10.49 -15.28
C GLU A 483 25.78 -9.85 -15.60
N GLN A 484 25.49 -9.59 -16.88
CA GLN A 484 24.16 -9.15 -17.28
C GLN A 484 23.14 -10.27 -17.09
N HIS A 485 21.99 -9.95 -16.49
CA HIS A 485 20.94 -10.95 -16.25
C HIS A 485 20.27 -11.39 -17.56
N LEU A 486 19.88 -10.44 -18.41
CA LEU A 486 19.22 -10.68 -19.70
C LEU A 486 19.73 -9.70 -20.76
N LEU A 487 20.16 -10.22 -21.91
CA LEU A 487 20.63 -9.41 -23.03
C LEU A 487 19.54 -8.44 -23.49
N GLY A 488 19.89 -7.15 -23.58
CA GLY A 488 18.99 -6.08 -24.03
C GLY A 488 18.07 -5.50 -22.95
N VAL A 489 18.17 -5.94 -21.69
CA VAL A 489 17.41 -5.40 -20.55
C VAL A 489 18.39 -4.86 -19.49
N THR A 490 18.04 -3.80 -18.77
CA THR A 490 18.93 -3.20 -17.77
C THR A 490 19.00 -4.04 -16.51
N GLY A 491 20.17 -4.14 -15.89
CA GLY A 491 20.36 -4.77 -14.58
C GLY A 491 21.26 -6.00 -14.59
N MET A 492 22.07 -6.08 -13.54
CA MET A 492 23.08 -7.11 -13.36
C MET A 492 22.56 -8.24 -12.49
N LYS A 493 23.04 -9.46 -12.71
CA LYS A 493 22.58 -10.68 -12.05
C LYS A 493 22.96 -10.63 -10.56
N VAL A 494 21.99 -10.98 -9.71
CA VAL A 494 22.23 -11.26 -8.29
C VAL A 494 22.10 -12.76 -8.11
N VAL A 495 23.02 -13.36 -7.36
CA VAL A 495 23.11 -14.81 -7.13
C VAL A 495 23.33 -15.09 -5.65
N GLN A 496 23.25 -16.35 -5.26
CA GLN A 496 23.78 -16.82 -4.00
C GLN A 496 25.11 -17.54 -4.24
N SER A 497 26.20 -17.01 -3.70
CA SER A 497 27.53 -17.63 -3.86
C SER A 497 28.34 -17.60 -2.57
N LEU A 498 29.34 -18.47 -2.49
CA LEU A 498 30.30 -18.49 -1.40
C LEU A 498 31.69 -18.20 -2.00
N PRO A 499 32.09 -16.92 -2.10
CA PRO A 499 33.36 -16.58 -2.73
C PRO A 499 34.54 -17.07 -1.87
N ARG A 500 35.64 -17.47 -2.52
CA ARG A 500 36.85 -18.02 -1.85
C ARG A 500 37.47 -17.02 -0.87
N LYS A 501 37.30 -15.73 -1.15
CA LYS A 501 37.61 -14.61 -0.26
C LYS A 501 36.37 -13.73 -0.23
N LEU A 502 35.92 -13.36 0.97
CA LEU A 502 34.80 -12.44 1.13
C LEU A 502 35.25 -11.08 0.58
N ASP A 503 34.59 -10.62 -0.47
CA ASP A 503 34.88 -9.37 -1.16
C ASP A 503 33.68 -8.42 -1.11
N SER A 504 33.78 -7.27 -1.76
CA SER A 504 32.69 -6.28 -1.74
C SER A 504 31.44 -6.68 -2.53
N SER A 505 31.45 -7.81 -3.25
CA SER A 505 30.30 -8.27 -4.05
C SER A 505 29.14 -8.78 -3.18
N ILE A 506 29.45 -9.21 -1.95
CA ILE A 506 28.48 -9.72 -0.97
C ILE A 506 28.04 -8.67 0.07
N GLU A 507 28.55 -7.45 -0.05
CA GLU A 507 28.37 -6.37 0.92
C GLU A 507 27.29 -5.40 0.46
N TRP A 508 26.29 -5.22 1.31
CA TRP A 508 25.15 -4.35 1.05
C TRP A 508 25.09 -3.24 2.09
N GLU A 509 25.03 -1.99 1.65
CA GLU A 509 24.82 -0.79 2.46
C GLU A 509 23.31 -0.54 2.60
N PRO A 510 22.71 -0.72 3.79
CA PRO A 510 21.29 -0.46 3.99
C PRO A 510 20.99 1.03 4.11
N MET A 511 20.08 1.54 3.30
CA MET A 511 19.64 2.94 3.31
C MET A 511 18.15 3.02 3.60
N LYS A 512 17.77 3.89 4.55
CA LYS A 512 16.36 4.05 4.96
C LYS A 512 15.63 5.03 4.04
N ASP A 513 14.55 4.57 3.40
CA ASP A 513 13.60 5.39 2.63
C ASP A 513 12.20 5.22 3.20
N GLY A 514 11.93 5.94 4.29
CA GLY A 514 10.73 5.73 5.11
C GLY A 514 10.77 4.41 5.88
N PHE A 515 9.73 3.57 5.74
CA PHE A 515 9.68 2.19 6.28
C PHE A 515 10.32 1.16 5.36
N LEU A 516 10.68 1.55 4.14
CA LEU A 516 11.26 0.66 3.15
C LEU A 516 12.77 0.87 3.09
N MET A 517 13.51 -0.22 2.94
CA MET A 517 14.96 -0.22 2.83
C MET A 517 15.39 -0.30 1.37
N LYS A 518 16.47 0.40 1.05
CA LYS A 518 17.26 0.17 -0.16
C LYS A 518 18.54 -0.54 0.26
N LEU A 519 18.90 -1.59 -0.47
CA LEU A 519 20.17 -2.28 -0.27
C LEU A 519 21.09 -1.90 -1.42
N LYS A 520 22.15 -1.16 -1.11
CA LYS A 520 23.05 -0.57 -2.09
C LYS A 520 24.37 -1.33 -2.11
N THR A 521 24.88 -1.65 -3.30
CA THR A 521 26.22 -2.23 -3.47
C THR A 521 27.28 -1.15 -3.31
N ARG A 522 28.54 -1.56 -3.06
CA ARG A 522 29.68 -0.62 -3.00
C ARG A 522 29.85 0.23 -4.27
N TYR A 523 29.44 -0.32 -5.41
CA TYR A 523 29.51 0.33 -6.72
C TYR A 523 28.36 1.31 -6.99
N GLY A 524 27.41 1.46 -6.05
CA GLY A 524 26.31 2.42 -6.17
C GLY A 524 25.03 1.89 -6.80
N ASN A 525 24.94 0.59 -7.09
CA ASN A 525 23.73 -0.05 -7.61
C ASN A 525 22.82 -0.47 -6.46
N TYR A 526 21.51 -0.65 -6.72
CA TYR A 526 20.55 -1.06 -5.71
C TYR A 526 19.95 -2.43 -6.02
N LEU A 527 19.74 -3.25 -4.99
CA LEU A 527 19.01 -4.50 -5.11
C LEU A 527 17.59 -4.22 -5.62
N ARG A 528 17.19 -4.88 -6.70
CA ARG A 528 15.94 -4.62 -7.43
C ARG A 528 15.14 -5.91 -7.65
N ALA A 529 13.87 -5.84 -7.30
CA ALA A 529 12.88 -6.89 -7.54
C ALA A 529 12.15 -6.65 -8.87
N ASN A 530 12.39 -7.49 -9.88
CA ASN A 530 11.83 -7.28 -11.21
C ASN A 530 10.40 -7.83 -11.38
N GLY A 531 9.49 -6.96 -11.82
CA GLY A 531 8.16 -7.33 -12.29
C GLY A 531 8.12 -7.71 -13.78
N GLY A 532 6.95 -7.65 -14.41
CA GLY A 532 6.85 -7.71 -15.88
C GLY A 532 6.60 -9.10 -16.46
N LEU A 533 7.24 -9.45 -17.58
CA LEU A 533 7.06 -10.72 -18.32
C LEU A 533 8.22 -11.69 -18.06
N PRO A 534 8.00 -13.01 -18.00
CA PRO A 534 9.09 -13.99 -17.97
C PRO A 534 10.00 -13.85 -19.21
N PRO A 535 11.33 -14.09 -19.13
CA PRO A 535 12.10 -14.52 -17.95
C PRO A 535 12.48 -13.39 -16.97
N TRP A 536 12.16 -12.14 -17.27
CA TRP A 536 12.43 -10.98 -16.40
C TRP A 536 11.58 -10.97 -15.13
N ARG A 537 10.33 -11.42 -15.25
CA ARG A 537 9.39 -11.55 -14.12
C ARG A 537 10.01 -12.42 -13.03
N ASN A 538 9.92 -11.94 -11.80
CA ASN A 538 10.39 -12.62 -10.60
C ASN A 538 11.91 -12.73 -10.46
N SER A 539 12.69 -12.14 -11.36
CA SER A 539 14.14 -12.10 -11.18
C SER A 539 14.57 -11.01 -10.21
N ILE A 540 15.76 -11.19 -9.66
CA ILE A 540 16.43 -10.24 -8.76
C ILE A 540 17.70 -9.77 -9.45
N THR A 541 17.86 -8.45 -9.51
CA THR A 541 19.02 -7.82 -10.16
C THR A 541 19.54 -6.69 -9.29
N HIS A 542 20.70 -6.14 -9.60
CA HIS A 542 21.10 -4.83 -9.07
C HIS A 542 21.29 -3.82 -10.19
N ASP A 543 20.76 -2.61 -10.00
CA ASP A 543 20.76 -1.53 -11.00
C ASP A 543 20.44 -0.18 -10.35
N VAL A 544 20.65 0.92 -11.06
CA VAL A 544 20.10 2.24 -10.72
C VAL A 544 18.88 2.49 -11.62
N PRO A 545 17.65 2.25 -11.12
CA PRO A 545 16.45 2.32 -11.95
C PRO A 545 16.17 3.75 -12.41
N HIS A 546 16.15 3.95 -13.73
CA HIS A 546 15.72 5.21 -14.35
C HIS A 546 14.18 5.30 -14.40
N ARG A 547 13.50 4.14 -14.47
CA ARG A 547 12.06 3.96 -14.38
C ARG A 547 11.76 2.92 -13.31
N HIS A 548 10.60 3.00 -12.66
CA HIS A 548 10.20 2.08 -11.59
C HIS A 548 11.12 2.12 -10.36
N GLN A 549 11.36 3.32 -9.82
CA GLN A 549 12.20 3.55 -8.63
C GLN A 549 11.70 2.85 -7.36
N ASP A 550 10.45 2.40 -7.36
CA ASP A 550 9.83 1.64 -6.29
C ASP A 550 10.25 0.16 -6.29
N TRP A 551 10.92 -0.36 -7.33
CA TRP A 551 11.37 -1.76 -7.41
C TRP A 551 12.61 -2.06 -6.57
N ILE A 552 13.31 -1.01 -6.13
CA ILE A 552 14.48 -1.10 -5.25
C ILE A 552 14.13 -0.92 -3.77
N LEU A 553 12.84 -0.75 -3.47
CA LEU A 553 12.32 -0.60 -2.13
C LEU A 553 11.92 -1.97 -1.58
N TRP A 554 12.45 -2.30 -0.40
CA TRP A 554 12.24 -3.57 0.28
C TRP A 554 11.66 -3.35 1.66
N GLU A 555 10.55 -3.99 1.95
CA GLU A 555 9.99 -4.15 3.29
C GLU A 555 10.80 -5.24 4.02
N VAL A 556 11.32 -4.92 5.22
CA VAL A 556 12.23 -5.81 5.96
C VAL A 556 11.51 -6.42 7.15
N ASP A 557 11.27 -7.72 7.09
CA ASP A 557 10.66 -8.51 8.15
C ASP A 557 11.74 -9.05 9.09
N ILE A 558 11.78 -8.63 10.35
CA ILE A 558 12.67 -9.25 11.35
C ILE A 558 12.05 -10.58 11.80
N VAL A 559 12.74 -11.70 11.53
CA VAL A 559 12.28 -13.05 11.91
C VAL A 559 12.83 -13.45 13.27
N GLU A 560 14.09 -13.12 13.55
CA GLU A 560 14.75 -13.36 14.83
C GLU A 560 15.44 -12.07 15.28
N VAL A 561 15.19 -11.66 16.53
CA VAL A 561 15.80 -10.49 17.16
C VAL A 561 17.08 -10.93 17.86
N LEU A 562 18.16 -10.14 17.78
CA LEU A 562 19.37 -10.37 18.55
C LEU A 562 19.10 -9.96 20.01
N PRO A 563 19.29 -10.84 21.01
CA PRO A 563 19.15 -10.44 22.40
C PRO A 563 20.21 -9.39 22.75
N GLU A 564 19.80 -8.24 23.30
CA GLU A 564 20.74 -7.22 23.75
C GLU A 564 21.68 -7.81 24.81
N PRO A 565 23.00 -7.56 24.72
CA PRO A 565 23.91 -7.96 25.78
C PRO A 565 23.49 -7.21 27.05
N LYS A 566 23.14 -7.96 28.10
CA LYS A 566 22.95 -7.39 29.43
C LYS A 566 24.27 -6.74 29.84
N GLU A 567 24.33 -5.42 29.86
CA GLU A 567 25.43 -4.71 30.50
C GLU A 567 25.45 -5.11 31.98
N ASN A 568 26.44 -5.92 32.35
CA ASN A 568 26.75 -6.18 33.74
C ASN A 568 27.25 -4.86 34.32
N ILE A 569 26.38 -4.17 35.06
CA ILE A 569 26.77 -3.06 35.91
C ILE A 569 27.72 -3.63 36.96
N SER A 570 29.00 -3.35 36.79
CA SER A 570 30.05 -3.60 37.78
C SER A 570 29.82 -2.66 38.97
N HIS A 571 29.02 -3.10 39.94
CA HIS A 571 29.09 -2.54 41.29
C HIS A 571 30.34 -3.10 41.97
N SER A 572 31.36 -2.25 42.03
CA SER A 572 32.48 -2.34 42.95
C SER A 572 31.94 -2.26 44.37
N GLU A 573 31.93 -3.38 45.10
CA GLU A 573 32.10 -3.36 46.55
C GLU A 573 33.14 -4.39 46.98
N ARG A 574 33.79 -4.00 48.07
CA ARG A 574 35.12 -4.35 48.52
C ARG A 574 35.08 -5.56 49.46
N TRP A 575 36.23 -6.21 49.55
CA TRP A 575 36.55 -7.47 50.22
C TRP A 575 35.94 -7.67 51.62
N ASP A 576 35.59 -8.92 51.94
CA ASP A 576 36.30 -9.67 52.98
C ASP A 576 36.17 -11.19 52.76
N ASP A 577 37.14 -11.87 53.35
CA ASP A 577 37.72 -13.17 53.05
C ASP A 577 36.88 -14.38 53.53
N ASP A 578 37.29 -15.54 53.01
CA ASP A 578 37.39 -16.84 53.69
C ASP A 578 36.47 -18.02 53.29
N SER A 579 37.14 -19.17 53.12
CA SER A 579 36.67 -20.57 53.15
C SER A 579 36.11 -21.27 51.89
N SER A 580 37.07 -21.74 51.07
CA SER A 580 37.28 -23.11 50.55
C SER A 580 36.12 -24.07 50.14
N SER A 581 36.33 -24.68 48.95
CA SER A 581 35.95 -26.05 48.49
C SER A 581 34.49 -26.25 48.01
N SER A 582 34.14 -27.06 47.01
CA SER A 582 34.82 -28.00 46.11
C SER A 582 33.89 -28.28 44.90
N PHE A 583 34.48 -28.65 43.76
CA PHE A 583 33.77 -29.08 42.55
C PHE A 583 33.24 -30.52 42.68
N HIS A 584 32.00 -30.78 42.26
CA HIS A 584 31.57 -32.12 41.85
C HIS A 584 30.58 -32.04 40.67
N PHE A 585 30.99 -32.62 39.54
CA PHE A 585 30.10 -33.04 38.45
C PHE A 585 29.45 -34.37 38.83
N THR A 586 28.13 -34.48 38.72
CA THR A 586 27.44 -35.79 38.72
C THR A 586 26.23 -35.75 37.79
N SER A 587 26.25 -36.64 36.80
CA SER A 587 25.20 -36.92 35.83
C SER A 587 23.99 -37.60 36.49
N PRO A 588 22.74 -37.40 36.04
CA PRO A 588 21.62 -38.21 36.51
C PRO A 588 21.34 -39.40 35.57
N SER A 589 21.29 -40.59 36.18
CA SER A 589 20.81 -41.85 35.62
C SER A 589 19.30 -41.98 35.75
N TYR A 590 18.69 -42.65 34.77
CA TYR A 590 17.30 -43.08 34.68
C TYR A 590 16.84 -43.93 35.89
N SER A 591 15.59 -43.74 36.31
CA SER A 591 14.74 -44.82 36.85
C SER A 591 13.27 -44.57 36.49
N ARG A 592 12.60 -45.67 36.14
CA ARG A 592 11.21 -45.81 35.71
C ARG A 592 10.50 -46.60 36.79
N ASP A 593 9.40 -46.10 37.35
CA ASP A 593 8.16 -46.90 37.45
C ASP A 593 6.93 -46.06 37.81
N GLU A 594 5.79 -46.60 37.37
CA GLU A 594 4.48 -45.98 37.19
C GLU A 594 3.65 -45.85 38.49
N SER A 595 2.79 -44.82 38.56
CA SER A 595 1.47 -44.92 39.19
C SER A 595 0.51 -43.83 38.70
N ARG A 596 -0.72 -44.27 38.36
CA ARG A 596 -1.86 -43.55 37.80
C ARG A 596 -2.56 -42.62 38.81
N ASP A 597 -2.94 -41.39 38.44
CA ASP A 597 -4.34 -41.01 38.06
C ASP A 597 -4.53 -39.48 37.90
N ALA A 598 -5.03 -39.12 36.72
CA ALA A 598 -6.06 -38.12 36.36
C ALA A 598 -5.86 -36.56 36.44
N PHE A 599 -6.14 -35.97 35.27
CA PHE A 599 -6.61 -34.61 34.91
C PHE A 599 -5.63 -33.49 34.48
N ASP A 600 -5.87 -33.06 33.23
CA ASP A 600 -5.48 -31.82 32.53
C ASP A 600 -3.99 -31.46 32.33
N ALA A 601 -3.44 -31.90 31.18
CA ALA A 601 -2.30 -31.26 30.51
C ALA A 601 -2.29 -31.57 28.99
N PRO A 602 -1.78 -30.66 28.14
CA PRO A 602 -2.03 -30.63 26.69
C PRO A 602 -1.26 -31.68 25.88
N MET A 603 -1.89 -32.16 24.80
CA MET A 603 -1.40 -33.13 23.82
C MET A 603 0.07 -32.93 23.43
N VAL A 604 0.89 -33.94 23.73
CA VAL A 604 2.23 -34.13 23.19
C VAL A 604 2.13 -34.26 21.67
N LYS A 605 2.75 -33.35 20.93
CA LYS A 605 2.92 -33.46 19.48
C LYS A 605 3.84 -34.65 19.19
N THR A 606 3.29 -35.78 18.78
CA THR A 606 4.05 -36.92 18.26
C THR A 606 4.65 -36.54 16.91
N GLU A 607 5.95 -36.24 16.88
CA GLU A 607 6.70 -35.99 15.65
C GLU A 607 6.90 -37.29 14.84
N GLY A 608 6.51 -37.29 13.56
CA GLY A 608 6.69 -38.39 12.61
C GLY A 608 5.62 -38.34 11.51
N ARG A 609 5.86 -38.93 10.34
CA ARG A 609 4.85 -39.02 9.27
C ARG A 609 3.81 -40.10 9.59
N LEU A 610 2.55 -39.91 9.25
CA LEU A 610 1.54 -40.95 9.45
C LEU A 610 1.51 -41.90 8.25
N ILE A 611 1.70 -43.19 8.49
CA ILE A 611 1.62 -44.23 7.46
C ILE A 611 0.31 -44.98 7.63
N TYR A 612 -0.56 -44.89 6.64
CA TYR A 612 -1.74 -45.73 6.47
C TYR A 612 -1.34 -46.96 5.67
N TYR A 613 -1.68 -48.16 6.14
CA TYR A 613 -1.35 -49.38 5.42
C TYR A 613 -2.56 -50.28 5.21
N HIS A 614 -2.56 -50.98 4.07
CA HIS A 614 -3.54 -52.01 3.75
C HIS A 614 -2.82 -53.30 3.38
N VAL A 615 -3.25 -54.42 3.93
CA VAL A 615 -2.72 -55.74 3.53
C VAL A 615 -3.54 -56.23 2.34
N ALA A 616 -2.87 -56.53 1.23
CA ALA A 616 -3.51 -57.10 0.04
C ALA A 616 -3.95 -58.54 0.31
N ASP A 617 -5.12 -58.92 -0.21
CA ASP A 617 -5.59 -60.31 -0.19
C ASP A 617 -4.78 -61.22 -1.14
N GLU A 618 -5.08 -62.52 -1.13
CA GLU A 618 -4.40 -63.54 -1.96
C GLU A 618 -4.49 -63.24 -3.47
N ASN A 619 -5.40 -62.36 -3.90
CA ASN A 619 -5.59 -61.93 -5.28
C ASN A 619 -4.97 -60.55 -5.58
N GLY A 620 -4.20 -59.99 -4.64
CA GLY A 620 -3.52 -58.70 -4.78
C GLY A 620 -4.45 -57.48 -4.68
N ASN A 621 -5.70 -57.67 -4.23
CA ASN A 621 -6.65 -56.58 -4.09
C ASN A 621 -6.65 -56.03 -2.66
N ALA A 622 -6.58 -54.71 -2.54
CA ALA A 622 -6.69 -54.00 -1.27
C ALA A 622 -7.91 -53.07 -1.35
N ASN A 623 -8.81 -53.18 -0.38
CA ASN A 623 -10.04 -52.39 -0.32
C ASN A 623 -9.76 -51.01 0.31
N ASP A 624 -9.59 -49.98 -0.52
CA ASP A 624 -9.27 -48.60 -0.12
C ASP A 624 -10.49 -47.81 0.37
N ALA A 625 -11.70 -48.42 0.40
CA ALA A 625 -12.94 -47.74 0.78
C ALA A 625 -13.09 -47.52 2.30
N VAL A 626 -12.25 -48.16 3.12
CA VAL A 626 -12.22 -48.02 4.58
C VAL A 626 -10.83 -47.48 4.97
N GLU A 627 -10.77 -46.41 5.76
CA GLU A 627 -9.50 -45.81 6.21
C GLU A 627 -8.65 -46.87 6.94
N GLY A 628 -7.51 -47.24 6.36
CA GLY A 628 -6.68 -48.33 6.85
C GLY A 628 -6.03 -48.03 8.20
N PRO A 629 -5.57 -49.06 8.94
CA PRO A 629 -4.80 -48.86 10.16
C PRO A 629 -3.58 -47.96 9.91
N SER A 630 -3.28 -47.07 10.86
CA SER A 630 -2.20 -46.10 10.71
C SER A 630 -1.23 -46.07 11.89
N PHE A 631 0.02 -45.69 11.63
CA PHE A 631 1.04 -45.52 12.67
C PHE A 631 2.03 -44.40 12.32
N HIS A 632 2.67 -43.82 13.33
CA HIS A 632 3.69 -42.79 13.13
C HIS A 632 5.05 -43.42 12.77
N PHE A 633 5.68 -42.91 11.72
CA PHE A 633 6.96 -43.35 11.21
C PHE A 633 7.97 -42.20 11.17
N LYS A 634 9.14 -42.40 11.78
CA LYS A 634 10.22 -41.41 11.87
C LYS A 634 11.40 -41.73 10.93
N GLY A 635 11.35 -42.88 10.25
CA GLY A 635 12.41 -43.32 9.34
C GLY A 635 12.32 -42.62 7.99
N HIS A 636 13.43 -42.64 7.27
CA HIS A 636 13.58 -41.95 5.99
C HIS A 636 13.73 -42.95 4.82
N GLY A 637 13.99 -44.22 5.15
CA GLY A 637 14.18 -45.30 4.18
C GLY A 637 12.98 -46.24 4.05
N VAL A 638 12.80 -46.82 2.86
CA VAL A 638 11.82 -47.89 2.63
C VAL A 638 12.21 -49.18 3.35
N ALA A 639 13.50 -49.45 3.56
CA ALA A 639 13.98 -50.61 4.30
C ALA A 639 13.49 -50.58 5.76
N GLU A 640 13.66 -49.44 6.44
CA GLU A 640 13.18 -49.20 7.81
C GLU A 640 11.65 -49.28 7.89
N LEU A 641 10.95 -48.77 6.87
CA LEU A 641 9.49 -48.85 6.81
C LEU A 641 9.02 -50.30 6.63
N THR A 642 9.74 -51.07 5.80
CA THR A 642 9.44 -52.48 5.54
C THR A 642 9.65 -53.33 6.79
N GLU A 643 10.72 -53.09 7.55
CA GLU A 643 10.99 -53.78 8.81
C GLU A 643 9.89 -53.51 9.85
N LYS A 644 9.50 -52.24 10.01
CA LYS A 644 8.42 -51.87 10.92
C LYS A 644 7.06 -52.43 10.50
N LEU A 645 6.78 -52.51 9.20
CA LEU A 645 5.56 -53.15 8.70
C LEU A 645 5.57 -54.66 8.94
N LYS A 646 6.72 -55.34 8.91
CA LYS A 646 6.82 -56.76 9.29
C LYS A 646 6.50 -56.95 10.78
N GLU A 647 7.02 -56.09 11.65
CA GLU A 647 6.74 -56.12 13.09
C GLU A 647 5.24 -55.91 13.37
N ILE A 648 4.61 -54.93 12.71
CA ILE A 648 3.20 -54.58 12.93
C ILE A 648 2.24 -55.63 12.34
N THR A 649 2.55 -56.18 11.17
CA THR A 649 1.67 -57.13 10.47
C THR A 649 1.95 -58.59 10.81
N GLY A 650 3.09 -58.91 11.42
CA GLY A 650 3.52 -60.28 11.73
C GLY A 650 3.90 -61.12 10.51
N LEU A 651 4.04 -60.52 9.32
CA LEU A 651 4.27 -61.23 8.06
C LEU A 651 5.76 -61.36 7.73
N GLU A 652 6.21 -62.60 7.53
CA GLU A 652 7.58 -62.92 7.10
C GLU A 652 7.65 -62.93 5.57
N ASN A 653 8.20 -61.87 4.97
CA ASN A 653 8.34 -61.59 3.53
C ASN A 653 7.17 -60.80 2.90
N ILE A 654 7.26 -59.49 3.05
CA ILE A 654 6.33 -58.52 2.47
C ILE A 654 7.02 -57.64 1.40
N SER A 655 6.26 -57.24 0.39
CA SER A 655 6.62 -56.16 -0.53
C SER A 655 5.76 -54.93 -0.21
N VAL A 656 6.39 -53.77 0.02
CA VAL A 656 5.67 -52.51 0.25
C VAL A 656 5.46 -51.81 -1.10
N CYS A 657 4.21 -51.64 -1.48
CA CYS A 657 3.80 -51.02 -2.73
C CYS A 657 3.05 -49.71 -2.48
N SER A 658 3.06 -48.82 -3.46
CA SER A 658 2.17 -47.67 -3.53
C SER A 658 1.20 -47.86 -4.70
N ARG A 659 -0.03 -47.39 -4.54
CA ARG A 659 -1.07 -47.49 -5.57
C ARG A 659 -1.11 -46.21 -6.38
N ASN A 660 -1.09 -46.33 -7.71
CA ASN A 660 -1.26 -45.17 -8.57
C ASN A 660 -2.73 -44.75 -8.58
N LYS A 661 -3.01 -43.49 -8.22
CA LYS A 661 -4.38 -42.93 -8.12
C LYS A 661 -5.12 -42.86 -9.47
N ILE A 662 -4.41 -42.98 -10.59
CA ILE A 662 -4.98 -42.79 -11.94
C ILE A 662 -5.41 -44.12 -12.57
N ASN A 663 -4.66 -45.21 -12.36
CA ASN A 663 -4.95 -46.51 -12.96
C ASN A 663 -5.17 -47.64 -11.94
N GLY A 664 -5.00 -47.38 -10.65
CA GLY A 664 -5.20 -48.36 -9.57
C GLY A 664 -4.10 -49.43 -9.45
N GLU A 665 -3.05 -49.38 -10.29
CA GLU A 665 -1.97 -50.37 -10.30
C GLU A 665 -1.02 -50.18 -9.11
N LEU A 666 -0.55 -51.30 -8.57
CA LEU A 666 0.42 -51.34 -7.47
C LEU A 666 1.84 -51.35 -8.04
N TYR A 667 2.67 -50.40 -7.59
CA TYR A 667 4.09 -50.37 -7.90
C TYR A 667 4.94 -50.47 -6.63
N PRO A 668 6.02 -51.28 -6.65
CA PRO A 668 6.86 -51.48 -5.47
C PRO A 668 7.65 -50.21 -5.13
N LEU A 669 7.64 -49.81 -3.86
CA LEU A 669 8.47 -48.71 -3.38
C LEU A 669 9.92 -49.18 -3.33
N ARG A 670 10.76 -48.62 -4.22
CA ARG A 670 12.21 -48.92 -4.29
C ARG A 670 13.10 -47.69 -4.06
N LEU A 671 12.51 -46.50 -4.02
CA LEU A 671 13.18 -45.22 -3.82
C LEU A 671 13.00 -44.75 -2.37
N ALA A 672 13.90 -43.90 -1.87
CA ALA A 672 13.78 -43.30 -0.54
C ALA A 672 12.42 -42.58 -0.38
N LEU A 673 11.89 -42.59 0.86
CA LEU A 673 10.58 -42.00 1.12
C LEU A 673 10.67 -40.46 0.95
N PRO A 674 9.59 -39.77 0.54
CA PRO A 674 9.61 -38.32 0.33
C PRO A 674 9.99 -37.58 1.62
N PRO A 675 10.89 -36.56 1.59
CA PRO A 675 11.47 -35.94 2.79
C PRO A 675 10.51 -35.03 3.59
N ASN A 676 9.27 -34.81 3.11
CA ASN A 676 8.36 -33.79 3.63
C ASN A 676 7.52 -34.18 4.86
N ASN A 677 7.84 -35.26 5.58
CA ASN A 677 6.98 -35.84 6.64
C ASN A 677 5.50 -36.03 6.25
N ALA A 678 5.20 -36.02 4.95
CA ALA A 678 3.84 -36.14 4.45
C ALA A 678 3.29 -37.54 4.72
N ASP A 679 2.01 -37.61 5.08
CA ASP A 679 1.33 -38.87 5.31
C ASP A 679 1.31 -39.71 4.03
N MET A 680 1.45 -41.03 4.18
CA MET A 680 1.53 -41.95 3.06
C MET A 680 0.55 -43.10 3.21
N ASN A 681 -0.01 -43.53 2.08
CA ASN A 681 -0.78 -44.75 1.97
C ASN A 681 0.08 -45.81 1.29
N VAL A 682 0.23 -46.97 1.92
CA VAL A 682 1.03 -48.08 1.39
C VAL A 682 0.22 -49.36 1.39
N VAL A 683 0.48 -50.24 0.42
CA VAL A 683 -0.13 -51.56 0.32
C VAL A 683 0.95 -52.61 0.60
N VAL A 684 0.71 -53.44 1.59
CA VAL A 684 1.57 -54.55 2.00
C VAL A 684 1.13 -55.79 1.24
N VAL A 685 1.99 -56.31 0.37
CA VAL A 685 1.71 -57.52 -0.42
C VAL A 685 2.52 -58.69 0.15
N PRO A 686 1.87 -59.72 0.72
CA PRO A 686 2.55 -60.94 1.16
C PRO A 686 3.16 -61.70 -0.02
N ALA A 687 4.32 -62.33 0.16
CA ALA A 687 4.97 -63.11 -0.89
C ALA A 687 4.14 -64.31 -1.39
N SER A 688 3.18 -64.81 -0.59
CA SER A 688 2.25 -65.89 -0.95
C SER A 688 1.23 -65.51 -2.03
N ALA A 689 1.02 -64.22 -2.30
CA ALA A 689 0.10 -63.72 -3.33
C ALA A 689 0.74 -63.58 -4.73
N LYS A 690 1.99 -64.04 -4.90
CA LYS A 690 2.67 -64.16 -6.21
C LYS A 690 2.70 -65.62 -6.64
N SER A 691 1.54 -66.20 -6.95
CA SER A 691 1.43 -67.46 -7.73
C SER A 691 0.56 -67.23 -8.96
#